data_AF-A0A938GTK9-F1
#
_entry.id   AF-A0A938GTK9-F1
#
_cell.length_a   1.000
_cell.length_b   1.000
_cell.length_c   1.000
_cell.angle_alpha   90.00
_cell.angle_beta   90.00
_cell.angle_gamma   90.00
#
_symmetry.space_group_name_H-M   'P 1'
#
loop_
_entity.id
_entity.type
_entity.pdbx_description
1 polymer ?
#
loop_
_entity_poly.entity_id
_entity_poly.type
_entity_poly.pdbx_seq_one_letter_code
_entity_poly.pdbx_strand_id
1 'polypeptide(L)'
;MSASSSSRFVCAPLPSRPMSTPAPHADFWKRKLAAYLHDPPHKPVGIRDHEQQRESFRIRFGLSEHDMRAFERSSDWQAAAADRLIFPDPARSGLRVEWDKSGLEFRHPLGGDPLSPVAFGRTAALTEDQLTRALDALALRDGQDWKTKFIAGWRLWPELAAREQNPHHAYLVADTRIPDHTLWHHNALAAAFVACAGEPAFLLFQIGPVQDFIAQARKTQDLWAGSYLLSFLVAQGMLAIAEEIGPDAIIFPQLRGVPLADLHWWKTGRVGDLELRASHSNELLTPNLPNRFLALVPASRAMELASTAETTIQRTWSDIAASVKRFLDQKLGTECVGWDGEWDDQVARFPVIDWVTHRWAESATAIEQAARGSPPFEGGWENHPLRHAQRWAEQFIPVPHRESYGPTSNSAFAWALHYAATDWKFAATKNARRFAQWHPDGALENRGTPKDHLDGRNEVLGGAAHERFWTTLRQRCSRQFKGSQLYGALSVIKRLWPDTFLSDALKLDRAKPVFDPVDAIAQIDAAIEGAEEDAEIYYAVLAFDGDNMGRWISGKNAPPLVGSLAEPAAAYFREHWNVSAAGIPADKVKRPLSPGYHAALSEALANFGLYCVRPIVDAFDGQLIYAGGDDVLAMLPARNVFDCAQALQFAFRGVHPDAADAHASAEVRRVLQEIFDYTRHVDGFLTLRKTERADVGRGS
;
A
#
# COMPACT_ATOMS: atom_id res chain seq x y z
N MET A 1 59.05 20.71 -8.98
CA MET A 1 58.27 21.36 -10.05
C MET A 1 57.06 20.48 -10.33
N SER A 2 55.90 21.03 -9.99
CA SER A 2 54.58 20.41 -9.93
C SER A 2 53.88 20.41 -11.29
N ALA A 3 53.09 19.38 -11.58
CA ALA A 3 51.84 19.51 -12.33
C ALA A 3 50.91 18.31 -12.03
N SER A 4 49.93 18.56 -11.17
CA SER A 4 48.76 17.71 -10.94
C SER A 4 47.69 18.04 -11.99
N SER A 5 47.20 17.06 -12.75
CA SER A 5 45.98 17.21 -13.57
C SER A 5 44.80 16.53 -12.89
N SER A 6 43.94 17.36 -12.30
CA SER A 6 42.62 16.98 -11.79
C SER A 6 41.65 16.76 -12.96
N SER A 7 41.18 15.53 -13.19
CA SER A 7 40.05 15.28 -14.08
C SER A 7 38.75 15.56 -13.33
N ARG A 8 38.17 16.74 -13.56
CA ARG A 8 36.78 17.04 -13.17
C ARG A 8 35.86 16.18 -14.03
N PHE A 9 35.08 15.29 -13.41
CA PHE A 9 33.89 14.72 -14.04
C PHE A 9 32.87 15.84 -14.20
N VAL A 10 32.66 16.28 -15.44
CA VAL A 10 31.66 17.28 -15.82
C VAL A 10 30.30 16.60 -15.78
N CYS A 11 29.41 17.04 -14.89
CA CYS A 11 27.98 16.79 -14.98
C CYS A 11 27.49 17.26 -16.36
N ALA A 12 26.95 16.35 -17.16
CA ALA A 12 26.27 16.71 -18.39
C ALA A 12 25.05 17.59 -18.05
N PRO A 13 24.82 18.70 -18.79
CA PRO A 13 23.67 19.56 -18.55
C PRO A 13 22.37 18.80 -18.88
N LEU A 14 21.37 18.97 -18.02
CA LEU A 14 19.99 18.53 -18.22
C LEU A 14 19.49 19.03 -19.59
N PRO A 15 18.94 18.17 -20.46
CA PRO A 15 18.37 18.62 -21.73
C PRO A 15 17.11 19.44 -21.46
N SER A 16 17.20 20.74 -21.72
CA SER A 16 16.09 21.68 -21.76
C SER A 16 15.30 21.51 -23.06
N ARG A 17 14.41 20.52 -23.10
CA ARG A 17 13.22 20.47 -23.97
C ARG A 17 12.35 19.29 -23.56
N PRO A 18 11.02 19.45 -23.42
CA PRO A 18 10.14 18.29 -23.33
C PRO A 18 10.26 17.54 -24.66
N MET A 19 10.90 16.36 -24.65
CA MET A 19 10.70 15.41 -25.74
C MET A 19 9.21 15.10 -25.73
N SER A 20 8.51 15.46 -26.80
CA SER A 20 7.11 15.10 -27.00
C SER A 20 7.02 13.58 -26.94
N THR A 21 6.57 13.05 -25.80
CA THR A 21 6.21 11.66 -25.62
C THR A 21 5.13 11.33 -26.64
N PRO A 22 5.20 10.20 -27.36
CA PRO A 22 4.03 9.72 -28.08
C PRO A 22 2.96 9.50 -27.01
N ALA A 23 1.86 10.23 -27.13
CA ALA A 23 0.71 10.04 -26.26
C ALA A 23 0.40 8.52 -26.20
N PRO A 24 0.02 7.97 -25.03
CA PRO A 24 -0.49 6.62 -24.97
C PRO A 24 -1.51 6.48 -26.11
N HIS A 25 -1.39 5.41 -26.91
CA HIS A 25 -2.27 5.12 -28.04
C HIS A 25 -3.70 5.53 -27.66
N ALA A 26 -4.47 6.19 -28.54
CA ALA A 26 -5.77 6.76 -28.18
C ALA A 26 -6.72 5.79 -27.42
N ASP A 27 -6.49 4.49 -27.57
CA ASP A 27 -7.19 3.38 -26.92
C ASP A 27 -6.47 2.72 -25.71
N PHE A 28 -5.44 3.33 -25.13
CA PHE A 28 -4.63 2.72 -24.05
C PHE A 28 -5.49 2.30 -22.85
N TRP A 29 -6.28 3.22 -22.31
CA TRP A 29 -7.19 2.95 -21.20
C TRP A 29 -8.31 2.00 -21.57
N LYS A 30 -8.74 2.02 -22.85
CA LYS A 30 -9.71 1.07 -23.39
C LYS A 30 -9.15 -0.35 -23.38
N ARG A 31 -7.88 -0.54 -23.79
CA ARG A 31 -7.16 -1.82 -23.71
C ARG A 31 -6.97 -2.28 -22.27
N LYS A 32 -6.64 -1.38 -21.34
CA LYS A 32 -6.58 -1.71 -19.90
C LYS A 32 -7.93 -2.18 -19.36
N LEU A 33 -9.01 -1.50 -19.74
CA LEU A 33 -10.36 -1.90 -19.33
C LEU A 33 -10.77 -3.26 -19.94
N ALA A 34 -10.44 -3.50 -21.20
CA ALA A 34 -10.65 -4.81 -21.83
C ALA A 34 -9.85 -5.91 -21.11
N ALA A 35 -8.61 -5.62 -20.69
CA ALA A 35 -7.79 -6.54 -19.90
C ALA A 35 -8.37 -6.77 -18.50
N TYR A 36 -8.89 -5.73 -17.84
CA TYR A 36 -9.54 -5.86 -16.54
C TYR A 36 -10.83 -6.70 -16.59
N LEU A 37 -11.45 -6.80 -17.78
CA LEU A 37 -12.66 -7.59 -18.04
C LEU A 37 -12.39 -8.90 -18.79
N HIS A 38 -11.11 -9.26 -19.00
CA HIS A 38 -10.75 -10.45 -19.76
C HIS A 38 -11.25 -11.73 -19.09
N ASP A 39 -11.46 -11.72 -17.77
CA ASP A 39 -12.13 -12.76 -17.02
C ASP A 39 -13.30 -12.13 -16.24
N PRO A 40 -14.54 -12.60 -16.43
CA PRO A 40 -15.70 -12.05 -15.75
C PRO A 40 -15.70 -12.48 -14.28
N PRO A 41 -16.16 -11.64 -13.33
CA PRO A 41 -16.11 -11.98 -11.90
C PRO A 41 -16.91 -13.23 -11.50
N HIS A 42 -17.94 -13.62 -12.25
CA HIS A 42 -18.68 -14.86 -12.00
C HIS A 42 -18.00 -16.14 -12.56
N LYS A 43 -16.87 -16.03 -13.29
CA LYS A 43 -16.13 -17.17 -13.89
C LYS A 43 -15.92 -18.35 -12.93
N PRO A 44 -15.56 -18.14 -11.65
CA PRO A 44 -15.31 -19.26 -10.73
C PRO A 44 -16.56 -20.10 -10.43
N VAL A 45 -17.76 -19.54 -10.59
CA VAL A 45 -19.05 -20.19 -10.25
C VAL A 45 -19.65 -20.94 -11.45
N GLY A 46 -19.11 -20.81 -12.66
CA GLY A 46 -19.62 -21.51 -13.84
C GLY A 46 -18.72 -21.38 -15.07
N ILE A 47 -18.16 -22.51 -15.51
CA ILE A 47 -17.13 -22.53 -16.56
C ILE A 47 -17.71 -22.55 -17.99
N ARG A 48 -18.96 -23.02 -18.18
CA ARG A 48 -19.41 -23.54 -19.49
C ARG A 48 -19.83 -22.50 -20.55
N ASP A 49 -20.17 -21.25 -20.20
CA ASP A 49 -20.62 -20.21 -21.17
C ASP A 49 -20.15 -18.77 -20.83
N HIS A 50 -18.98 -18.64 -20.20
CA HIS A 50 -18.48 -17.36 -19.68
C HIS A 50 -18.17 -16.30 -20.76
N GLU A 51 -18.04 -16.67 -22.05
CA GLU A 51 -17.87 -15.69 -23.14
C GLU A 51 -19.17 -14.94 -23.48
N GLN A 52 -20.33 -15.61 -23.43
CA GLN A 52 -21.64 -14.95 -23.61
C GLN A 52 -22.03 -14.10 -22.39
N GLN A 53 -21.64 -14.53 -21.18
CA GLN A 53 -21.96 -13.84 -19.92
C GLN A 53 -21.09 -12.60 -19.65
N ARG A 54 -20.00 -12.38 -20.40
CA ARG A 54 -19.23 -11.11 -20.37
C ARG A 54 -20.00 -9.96 -21.02
N GLU A 55 -20.98 -10.27 -21.86
CA GLU A 55 -21.72 -9.28 -22.65
C GLU A 55 -22.40 -8.24 -21.75
N SER A 56 -22.97 -8.67 -20.62
CA SER A 56 -23.65 -7.81 -19.65
C SER A 56 -22.73 -6.72 -19.10
N PHE A 57 -21.50 -7.07 -18.71
CA PHE A 57 -20.51 -6.12 -18.22
C PHE A 57 -19.89 -5.28 -19.35
N ARG A 58 -19.55 -5.93 -20.47
CA ARG A 58 -18.93 -5.31 -21.64
C ARG A 58 -19.78 -4.14 -22.16
N ILE A 59 -21.09 -4.38 -22.33
CA ILE A 59 -22.04 -3.37 -22.81
C ILE A 59 -22.11 -2.17 -21.86
N ARG A 60 -22.14 -2.40 -20.53
CA ARG A 60 -22.21 -1.33 -19.52
C ARG A 60 -20.97 -0.44 -19.50
N PHE A 61 -19.80 -1.02 -19.74
CA PHE A 61 -18.57 -0.25 -19.93
C PHE A 61 -18.50 0.41 -21.33
N GLY A 62 -19.37 0.03 -22.27
CA GLY A 62 -19.39 0.52 -23.64
C GLY A 62 -18.32 -0.09 -24.55
N LEU A 63 -17.72 -1.21 -24.15
CA LEU A 63 -16.77 -1.95 -25.00
C LEU A 63 -17.52 -2.71 -26.09
N SER A 64 -16.92 -2.87 -27.27
CA SER A 64 -17.47 -3.71 -28.34
C SER A 64 -16.88 -5.13 -28.31
N GLU A 65 -17.53 -6.08 -28.97
CA GLU A 65 -16.96 -7.42 -29.20
C GLU A 65 -15.59 -7.36 -29.90
N HIS A 66 -15.42 -6.41 -30.82
CA HIS A 66 -14.15 -6.21 -31.51
C HIS A 66 -13.03 -5.82 -30.55
N ASP A 67 -13.32 -4.97 -29.57
CA ASP A 67 -12.33 -4.54 -28.56
C ASP A 67 -11.84 -5.71 -27.71
N MET A 68 -12.75 -6.62 -27.33
CA MET A 68 -12.40 -7.83 -26.59
C MET A 68 -11.65 -8.85 -27.44
N ARG A 69 -11.87 -8.90 -28.76
CA ARG A 69 -11.10 -9.76 -29.67
C ARG A 69 -9.72 -9.18 -29.99
N ALA A 70 -9.61 -7.85 -30.04
CA ALA A 70 -8.35 -7.14 -30.20
C ALA A 70 -7.50 -7.14 -28.91
N PHE A 71 -8.07 -7.58 -27.78
CA PHE A 71 -7.34 -7.77 -26.53
C PHE A 71 -6.18 -8.74 -26.72
N GLU A 72 -5.01 -8.28 -26.32
CA GLU A 72 -3.78 -9.03 -26.41
C GLU A 72 -3.68 -10.01 -25.23
N ARG A 73 -3.94 -11.30 -25.51
CA ARG A 73 -3.92 -12.38 -24.51
C ARG A 73 -2.56 -12.56 -23.82
N SER A 74 -1.49 -11.98 -24.36
CA SER A 74 -0.16 -11.98 -23.75
C SER A 74 -0.16 -11.44 -22.32
N SER A 75 -0.96 -10.40 -22.05
CA SER A 75 -1.06 -9.78 -20.72
C SER A 75 -1.75 -10.69 -19.68
N ASP A 76 -2.79 -11.42 -20.06
CA ASP A 76 -3.39 -12.47 -19.22
C ASP A 76 -2.39 -13.61 -18.98
N TRP A 77 -1.67 -14.05 -20.01
CA TRP A 77 -0.64 -15.08 -19.86
C TRP A 77 0.50 -14.65 -18.93
N GLN A 78 0.90 -13.37 -18.95
CA GLN A 78 1.87 -12.81 -18.02
C GLN A 78 1.33 -12.78 -16.59
N ALA A 79 0.12 -12.28 -16.38
CA ALA A 79 -0.52 -12.28 -15.07
C ALA A 79 -0.64 -13.70 -14.50
N ALA A 80 -1.16 -14.63 -15.31
CA ALA A 80 -1.29 -16.04 -14.96
C ALA A 80 0.05 -16.70 -14.60
N ALA A 81 1.11 -16.44 -15.38
CA ALA A 81 2.44 -17.00 -15.12
C ALA A 81 3.08 -16.45 -13.85
N ALA A 82 2.78 -15.22 -13.45
CA ALA A 82 3.26 -14.65 -12.20
C ALA A 82 2.45 -15.12 -10.97
N ASP A 83 1.13 -15.25 -11.12
CA ASP A 83 0.25 -15.59 -10.01
C ASP A 83 0.19 -17.09 -9.72
N ARG A 84 0.31 -17.97 -10.72
CA ARG A 84 -0.03 -19.39 -10.58
C ARG A 84 1.20 -20.29 -10.56
N LEU A 85 1.10 -21.42 -9.88
CA LEU A 85 1.96 -22.57 -10.18
C LEU A 85 1.56 -23.15 -11.54
N ILE A 86 2.52 -23.71 -12.29
CA ILE A 86 2.19 -24.50 -13.48
C ILE A 86 1.47 -25.77 -13.05
N PHE A 87 0.23 -25.92 -13.51
CA PHE A 87 -0.59 -27.10 -13.27
C PHE A 87 -0.49 -28.09 -14.44
N PRO A 88 -0.76 -29.38 -14.22
CA PRO A 88 -0.92 -30.33 -15.32
C PRO A 88 -2.13 -29.95 -16.19
N ASP A 89 -2.08 -30.35 -17.46
CA ASP A 89 -3.17 -30.19 -18.43
C ASP A 89 -4.44 -30.89 -17.88
N PRO A 90 -5.55 -30.16 -17.67
CA PRO A 90 -6.76 -30.73 -17.09
C PRO A 90 -7.44 -31.82 -17.93
N ALA A 91 -7.24 -31.83 -19.25
CA ALA A 91 -7.79 -32.86 -20.13
C ALA A 91 -6.93 -34.14 -20.09
N ARG A 92 -5.61 -34.01 -19.90
CA ARG A 92 -4.69 -35.16 -19.84
C ARG A 92 -4.57 -35.78 -18.45
N SER A 93 -4.56 -34.95 -17.41
CA SER A 93 -4.40 -35.39 -16.02
C SER A 93 -5.72 -35.69 -15.31
N GLY A 94 -6.83 -35.16 -15.82
CA GLY A 94 -8.12 -35.17 -15.11
C GLY A 94 -8.20 -34.20 -13.94
N LEU A 95 -7.14 -33.44 -13.63
CA LEU A 95 -7.14 -32.47 -12.53
C LEU A 95 -8.07 -31.29 -12.85
N ARG A 96 -9.27 -31.31 -12.26
CA ARG A 96 -10.26 -30.23 -12.34
C ARG A 96 -10.79 -29.94 -10.94
N VAL A 97 -10.91 -28.65 -10.64
CA VAL A 97 -11.52 -28.17 -9.40
C VAL A 97 -12.72 -27.32 -9.76
N GLU A 98 -13.91 -27.83 -9.44
CA GLU A 98 -15.17 -27.10 -9.56
C GLU A 98 -15.41 -26.37 -8.24
N TRP A 99 -15.30 -25.03 -8.25
CA TRP A 99 -15.27 -24.23 -7.03
C TRP A 99 -16.57 -24.32 -6.23
N ASP A 100 -17.71 -24.39 -6.91
CA ASP A 100 -19.05 -24.59 -6.35
C ASP A 100 -19.18 -25.92 -5.59
N LYS A 101 -18.48 -26.96 -6.07
CA LYS A 101 -18.39 -28.28 -5.41
C LYS A 101 -17.31 -28.33 -4.32
N SER A 102 -16.34 -27.43 -4.37
CA SER A 102 -15.25 -27.28 -3.38
C SER A 102 -15.58 -26.28 -2.28
N GLY A 103 -16.85 -26.11 -1.93
CA GLY A 103 -17.28 -25.24 -0.83
C GLY A 103 -17.11 -23.75 -1.09
N LEU A 104 -16.76 -23.34 -2.31
CA LEU A 104 -16.45 -21.95 -2.68
C LEU A 104 -15.37 -21.33 -1.78
N GLU A 105 -14.38 -22.14 -1.40
CA GLU A 105 -13.32 -21.76 -0.48
C GLU A 105 -12.36 -20.71 -1.08
N PHE A 106 -12.00 -19.71 -0.28
CA PHE A 106 -10.85 -18.84 -0.50
C PHE A 106 -9.80 -19.14 0.57
N ARG A 107 -8.53 -19.35 0.21
CA ARG A 107 -7.44 -19.67 1.13
C ARG A 107 -6.72 -18.39 1.53
N HIS A 108 -6.61 -18.11 2.82
CA HIS A 108 -5.93 -16.92 3.31
C HIS A 108 -4.46 -16.91 2.81
N PRO A 109 -3.98 -15.87 2.09
CA PRO A 109 -2.69 -15.98 1.38
C PRO A 109 -1.47 -15.98 2.31
N LEU A 110 -1.65 -15.50 3.54
CA LEU A 110 -0.65 -15.50 4.62
C LEU A 110 -0.77 -16.71 5.56
N GLY A 111 -1.97 -17.02 6.08
CA GLY A 111 -2.21 -18.10 7.05
C GLY A 111 -2.54 -19.47 6.46
N GLY A 112 -3.11 -19.54 5.25
CA GLY A 112 -3.60 -20.77 4.61
C GLY A 112 -5.01 -21.20 5.04
N ASP A 113 -5.61 -20.52 6.02
CA ASP A 113 -6.94 -20.84 6.54
C ASP A 113 -8.04 -20.67 5.48
N PRO A 114 -9.00 -21.61 5.37
CA PRO A 114 -10.06 -21.53 4.39
C PRO A 114 -11.23 -20.64 4.86
N LEU A 115 -11.56 -19.61 4.08
CA LEU A 115 -12.82 -18.88 4.17
C LEU A 115 -13.85 -19.56 3.26
N SER A 116 -14.92 -20.10 3.85
CA SER A 116 -16.07 -20.65 3.11
C SER A 116 -17.32 -19.79 3.28
N PRO A 117 -18.13 -19.58 2.23
CA PRO A 117 -19.40 -18.89 2.37
C PRO A 117 -20.46 -19.65 3.16
N VAL A 118 -21.09 -18.94 4.09
CA VAL A 118 -22.25 -19.45 4.86
C VAL A 118 -23.55 -19.34 4.05
N ALA A 119 -23.67 -18.34 3.16
CA ALA A 119 -24.83 -18.12 2.29
C ALA A 119 -24.42 -17.41 1.00
N PHE A 120 -23.94 -18.15 0.01
CA PHE A 120 -23.60 -17.64 -1.32
C PHE A 120 -24.50 -18.28 -2.38
N GLY A 121 -25.05 -17.45 -3.26
CA GLY A 121 -25.84 -17.91 -4.40
C GLY A 121 -24.98 -18.78 -5.31
N ARG A 122 -25.30 -20.07 -5.43
CA ARG A 122 -24.43 -21.07 -6.09
C ARG A 122 -24.51 -21.07 -7.63
N THR A 123 -25.23 -20.14 -8.23
CA THR A 123 -25.45 -20.13 -9.68
C THR A 123 -24.78 -18.92 -10.32
N ALA A 124 -24.06 -19.14 -11.43
CA ALA A 124 -23.43 -18.07 -12.19
C ALA A 124 -24.39 -16.93 -12.56
N ALA A 125 -25.65 -17.24 -12.91
CA ALA A 125 -26.66 -16.23 -13.26
C ALA A 125 -27.01 -15.28 -12.10
N LEU A 126 -27.16 -15.80 -10.87
CA LEU A 126 -27.41 -14.98 -9.68
C LEU A 126 -26.19 -14.11 -9.35
N THR A 127 -24.99 -14.69 -9.43
CA THR A 127 -23.73 -13.94 -9.23
C THR A 127 -23.59 -12.84 -10.28
N GLU A 128 -23.89 -13.12 -11.55
CA GLU A 128 -23.87 -12.15 -12.64
C GLU A 128 -24.87 -11.01 -12.40
N ASP A 129 -26.12 -11.31 -12.03
CA ASP A 129 -27.15 -10.30 -11.71
C ASP A 129 -26.70 -9.39 -10.54
N GLN A 130 -26.14 -9.96 -9.47
CA GLN A 130 -25.62 -9.19 -8.34
C GLN A 130 -24.45 -8.28 -8.76
N LEU A 131 -23.45 -8.83 -9.46
CA LEU A 131 -22.32 -8.07 -9.97
C LEU A 131 -22.75 -6.97 -10.95
N THR A 132 -23.78 -7.25 -11.75
CA THR A 132 -24.38 -6.32 -12.68
C THR A 132 -25.03 -5.15 -11.96
N ARG A 133 -25.81 -5.41 -10.90
CA ARG A 133 -26.40 -4.34 -10.07
C ARG A 133 -25.34 -3.46 -9.42
N ALA A 134 -24.26 -4.07 -8.91
CA ALA A 134 -23.12 -3.32 -8.37
C ALA A 134 -22.40 -2.49 -9.44
N LEU A 135 -22.35 -2.96 -10.69
CA LEU A 135 -21.80 -2.21 -11.82
C LEU A 135 -22.71 -1.05 -12.22
N ASP A 136 -24.03 -1.27 -12.27
CA ASP A 136 -25.02 -0.24 -12.59
C ASP A 136 -24.98 0.90 -11.54
N ALA A 137 -24.67 0.58 -10.28
CA ALA A 137 -24.47 1.56 -9.21
C ALA A 137 -23.25 2.48 -9.42
N LEU A 138 -22.32 2.16 -10.34
CA LEU A 138 -21.25 3.09 -10.74
C LEU A 138 -21.78 4.30 -11.53
N ALA A 139 -23.01 4.22 -12.06
CA ALA A 139 -23.64 5.27 -12.85
C ALA A 139 -22.74 5.80 -14.00
N LEU A 140 -22.06 4.89 -14.70
CA LEU A 140 -21.21 5.23 -15.83
C LEU A 140 -22.05 5.86 -16.94
N ARG A 141 -21.54 6.93 -17.56
CA ARG A 141 -22.24 7.67 -18.62
C ARG A 141 -21.76 7.25 -20.00
N ASP A 142 -22.67 7.28 -20.96
CA ASP A 142 -22.31 7.18 -22.38
C ASP A 142 -21.40 8.35 -22.77
N GLY A 143 -20.33 8.05 -23.52
CA GLY A 143 -19.33 9.05 -23.92
C GLY A 143 -18.31 9.45 -22.85
N GLN A 144 -18.38 8.92 -21.63
CA GLN A 144 -17.36 9.12 -20.59
C GLN A 144 -16.02 8.53 -21.04
N ASP A 145 -14.91 9.20 -20.71
CA ASP A 145 -13.58 8.79 -21.16
C ASP A 145 -13.15 7.45 -20.55
N TRP A 146 -12.32 6.71 -21.28
CA TRP A 146 -11.91 5.36 -20.91
C TRP A 146 -11.11 5.29 -19.61
N LYS A 147 -10.32 6.32 -19.29
CA LYS A 147 -9.53 6.35 -18.07
C LYS A 147 -10.45 6.44 -16.87
N THR A 148 -11.46 7.29 -16.94
CA THR A 148 -12.48 7.40 -15.91
C THR A 148 -13.26 6.10 -15.73
N LYS A 149 -13.74 5.49 -16.82
CA LYS A 149 -14.43 4.19 -16.76
C LYS A 149 -13.57 3.10 -16.11
N PHE A 150 -12.28 3.05 -16.47
CA PHE A 150 -11.33 2.12 -15.88
C PHE A 150 -11.14 2.35 -14.37
N ILE A 151 -10.86 3.59 -13.96
CA ILE A 151 -10.62 3.92 -12.54
C ILE A 151 -11.88 3.66 -11.70
N ALA A 152 -13.06 4.06 -12.16
CA ALA A 152 -14.32 3.80 -11.48
C ALA A 152 -14.58 2.29 -11.33
N GLY A 153 -14.41 1.52 -12.40
CA GLY A 153 -14.57 0.06 -12.37
C GLY A 153 -13.57 -0.62 -11.45
N TRP A 154 -12.29 -0.29 -11.56
CA TRP A 154 -11.22 -0.87 -10.74
C TRP A 154 -11.35 -0.54 -9.25
N ARG A 155 -11.82 0.67 -8.91
CA ARG A 155 -11.91 1.13 -7.53
C ARG A 155 -13.21 0.69 -6.86
N LEU A 156 -14.35 0.95 -7.49
CA LEU A 156 -15.66 0.90 -6.81
C LEU A 156 -16.39 -0.43 -7.02
N TRP A 157 -16.23 -1.08 -8.17
CA TRP A 157 -17.01 -2.27 -8.48
C TRP A 157 -16.80 -3.43 -7.50
N PRO A 158 -15.56 -3.77 -7.09
CA PRO A 158 -15.35 -4.83 -6.09
C PRO A 158 -15.99 -4.49 -4.73
N GLU A 159 -15.86 -3.23 -4.29
CA GLU A 159 -16.40 -2.77 -3.01
C GLU A 159 -17.93 -2.79 -3.02
N LEU A 160 -18.58 -2.27 -4.06
CA LEU A 160 -20.04 -2.26 -4.18
C LEU A 160 -20.59 -3.69 -4.28
N ALA A 161 -19.92 -4.57 -5.02
CA ALA A 161 -20.30 -5.97 -5.12
C ALA A 161 -20.25 -6.68 -3.76
N ALA A 162 -19.21 -6.42 -2.97
CA ALA A 162 -19.03 -6.99 -1.64
C ALA A 162 -20.05 -6.40 -0.63
N ARG A 163 -20.15 -5.07 -0.57
CA ARG A 163 -20.90 -4.34 0.44
C ARG A 163 -22.42 -4.42 0.23
N GLU A 164 -22.87 -4.26 -1.00
CA GLU A 164 -24.29 -4.07 -1.31
C GLU A 164 -24.99 -5.35 -1.73
N GLN A 165 -24.24 -6.34 -2.21
CA GLN A 165 -24.81 -7.59 -2.73
C GLN A 165 -24.43 -8.80 -1.87
N ASN A 166 -23.14 -9.11 -1.75
CA ASN A 166 -22.66 -10.24 -0.94
C ASN A 166 -21.17 -10.09 -0.60
N PRO A 167 -20.76 -10.15 0.69
CA PRO A 167 -19.35 -9.99 1.09
C PRO A 167 -18.37 -10.95 0.40
N HIS A 168 -18.83 -12.15 0.03
CA HIS A 168 -17.98 -13.12 -0.68
C HIS A 168 -17.60 -12.70 -2.10
N HIS A 169 -18.26 -11.68 -2.68
CA HIS A 169 -17.79 -11.10 -3.94
C HIS A 169 -16.40 -10.49 -3.83
N ALA A 170 -15.93 -10.09 -2.64
CA ALA A 170 -14.55 -9.66 -2.45
C ALA A 170 -13.53 -10.80 -2.68
N TYR A 171 -13.95 -12.05 -2.47
CA TYR A 171 -13.09 -13.24 -2.44
C TYR A 171 -13.31 -14.20 -3.62
N LEU A 172 -13.87 -13.69 -4.73
CA LEU A 172 -13.97 -14.46 -5.98
C LEU A 172 -12.56 -14.86 -6.42
N VAL A 173 -12.30 -16.16 -6.53
CA VAL A 173 -10.95 -16.69 -6.80
C VAL A 173 -10.55 -16.52 -8.27
N ALA A 174 -9.27 -16.25 -8.56
CA ALA A 174 -8.82 -16.20 -9.95
C ALA A 174 -8.59 -17.59 -10.56
N ASP A 175 -8.11 -18.54 -9.75
CA ASP A 175 -7.89 -19.93 -10.15
C ASP A 175 -8.45 -20.87 -9.09
N THR A 176 -9.33 -21.77 -9.49
CA THR A 176 -10.02 -22.68 -8.57
C THR A 176 -9.09 -23.75 -7.97
N ARG A 177 -7.94 -24.02 -8.60
CA ARG A 177 -6.94 -25.00 -8.12
C ARG A 177 -6.03 -24.44 -7.03
N ILE A 178 -5.84 -23.12 -7.03
CA ILE A 178 -5.05 -22.38 -6.04
C ILE A 178 -5.83 -21.13 -5.61
N PRO A 179 -6.88 -21.30 -4.77
CA PRO A 179 -7.80 -20.23 -4.42
C PRO A 179 -7.23 -19.22 -3.40
N ASP A 180 -5.96 -18.83 -3.54
CA ASP A 180 -5.20 -17.94 -2.64
C ASP A 180 -5.08 -16.49 -3.14
N HIS A 181 -5.75 -16.15 -4.25
CA HIS A 181 -5.77 -14.80 -4.76
C HIS A 181 -7.08 -14.52 -5.48
N THR A 182 -7.53 -13.27 -5.39
CA THR A 182 -8.82 -12.85 -5.92
C THR A 182 -8.71 -12.55 -7.41
N LEU A 183 -9.80 -12.73 -8.12
CA LEU A 183 -9.93 -12.34 -9.53
C LEU A 183 -9.73 -10.83 -9.69
N TRP A 184 -10.13 -10.02 -8.70
CA TRP A 184 -9.92 -8.58 -8.70
C TRP A 184 -8.43 -8.19 -8.72
N HIS A 185 -7.57 -9.01 -8.12
CA HIS A 185 -6.12 -8.85 -8.17
C HIS A 185 -5.55 -9.33 -9.51
N HIS A 186 -5.92 -10.53 -9.96
CA HIS A 186 -5.48 -11.07 -11.26
C HIS A 186 -5.86 -10.14 -12.42
N ASN A 187 -7.10 -9.65 -12.46
CA ASN A 187 -7.57 -8.75 -13.51
C ASN A 187 -6.87 -7.38 -13.46
N ALA A 188 -6.59 -6.86 -12.28
CA ALA A 188 -5.81 -5.63 -12.12
C ALA A 188 -4.37 -5.83 -12.62
N LEU A 189 -3.75 -6.97 -12.29
CA LEU A 189 -2.42 -7.31 -12.77
C LEU A 189 -2.37 -7.46 -14.30
N ALA A 190 -3.36 -8.11 -14.91
CA ALA A 190 -3.47 -8.21 -16.36
C ALA A 190 -3.55 -6.81 -17.00
N ALA A 191 -4.34 -5.90 -16.42
CA ALA A 191 -4.39 -4.50 -16.85
C ALA A 191 -3.06 -3.74 -16.64
N ALA A 192 -2.27 -4.12 -15.62
CA ALA A 192 -0.96 -3.51 -15.37
C ALA A 192 0.06 -3.97 -16.43
N PHE A 193 0.01 -5.24 -16.86
CA PHE A 193 0.85 -5.74 -17.95
C PHE A 193 0.55 -5.10 -19.31
N VAL A 194 -0.69 -4.65 -19.56
CA VAL A 194 -0.99 -3.84 -20.75
C VAL A 194 -0.14 -2.57 -20.80
N ALA A 195 0.13 -1.95 -19.64
CA ALA A 195 0.99 -0.77 -19.56
C ALA A 195 2.47 -1.07 -19.85
N CYS A 196 2.90 -2.33 -19.70
CA CYS A 196 4.28 -2.74 -19.94
C CYS A 196 4.60 -2.97 -21.42
N ALA A 197 3.58 -3.16 -22.27
CA ALA A 197 3.73 -3.42 -23.70
C ALA A 197 4.75 -4.53 -24.02
N GLY A 198 4.75 -5.61 -23.22
CA GLY A 198 5.65 -6.76 -23.38
C GLY A 198 7.04 -6.60 -22.74
N GLU A 199 7.43 -5.39 -22.31
CA GLU A 199 8.72 -5.13 -21.67
C GLU A 199 8.55 -4.64 -20.23
N PRO A 200 8.22 -5.52 -19.27
CA PRO A 200 8.02 -5.13 -17.88
C PRO A 200 9.34 -4.77 -17.18
N ALA A 201 9.22 -3.86 -16.22
CA ALA A 201 10.24 -3.50 -15.26
C ALA A 201 9.63 -3.24 -13.89
N PHE A 202 10.41 -3.44 -12.83
CA PHE A 202 10.06 -2.91 -11.52
C PHE A 202 10.66 -1.53 -11.30
N LEU A 203 9.87 -0.66 -10.67
CA LEU A 203 10.30 0.57 -10.03
C LEU A 203 10.11 0.42 -8.53
N LEU A 204 11.19 0.52 -7.77
CA LEU A 204 11.15 0.52 -6.31
C LEU A 204 11.61 1.88 -5.81
N PHE A 205 10.78 2.51 -4.99
CA PHE A 205 10.91 3.92 -4.61
C PHE A 205 10.70 4.08 -3.10
N GLN A 206 11.45 4.98 -2.45
CA GLN A 206 11.34 5.26 -1.03
C GLN A 206 11.61 6.73 -0.73
N ILE A 207 10.93 7.28 0.28
CA ILE A 207 11.26 8.56 0.89
C ILE A 207 11.83 8.39 2.30
N GLY A 208 12.70 9.28 2.73
CA GLY A 208 13.22 9.32 4.10
C GLY A 208 13.90 10.64 4.47
N PRO A 209 14.50 10.73 5.67
CA PRO A 209 14.44 9.76 6.77
C PRO A 209 13.03 9.68 7.40
N VAL A 210 12.65 8.52 7.95
CA VAL A 210 11.31 8.31 8.55
C VAL A 210 11.34 8.50 10.06
N GLN A 211 11.99 7.59 10.79
CA GLN A 211 11.97 7.57 12.25
C GLN A 211 12.55 8.85 12.87
N ASP A 212 13.76 9.25 12.43
CA ASP A 212 14.40 10.51 12.85
C ASP A 212 13.49 11.72 12.57
N PHE A 213 12.77 11.74 11.45
CA PHE A 213 11.90 12.86 11.09
C PHE A 213 10.63 12.89 11.93
N ILE A 214 9.99 11.75 12.17
CA ILE A 214 8.77 11.66 13.00
C ILE A 214 9.09 12.07 14.44
N ALA A 215 10.16 11.52 15.02
CA ALA A 215 10.57 11.72 16.41
C ALA A 215 10.90 13.19 16.76
N GLN A 216 11.22 14.04 15.77
CA GLN A 216 11.42 15.49 15.94
C GLN A 216 10.10 16.21 16.26
N ALA A 217 9.55 16.00 17.45
CA ALA A 217 8.24 16.48 17.84
C ALA A 217 8.20 16.86 19.32
N ARG A 218 7.43 17.90 19.65
CA ARG A 218 7.18 18.28 21.06
C ARG A 218 5.77 17.93 21.50
N LYS A 219 4.80 18.07 20.60
CA LYS A 219 3.37 17.78 20.83
C LYS A 219 2.98 16.52 20.07
N THR A 220 1.97 15.80 20.55
CA THR A 220 1.33 14.68 19.84
C THR A 220 0.92 15.07 18.43
N GLN A 221 0.41 16.30 18.26
CA GLN A 221 0.09 16.85 16.95
C GLN A 221 1.30 16.96 16.02
N ASP A 222 2.50 17.28 16.52
CA ASP A 222 3.73 17.36 15.72
C ASP A 222 4.19 15.95 15.26
N LEU A 223 3.98 14.93 16.10
CA LEU A 223 4.23 13.52 15.74
C LEU A 223 3.31 13.09 14.59
N TRP A 224 2.00 13.26 14.78
CA TRP A 224 0.99 12.94 13.74
C TRP A 224 1.27 13.71 12.44
N ALA A 225 1.56 15.00 12.53
CA ALA A 225 1.80 15.84 11.35
C ALA A 225 3.07 15.40 10.59
N GLY A 226 4.09 14.89 11.27
CA GLY A 226 5.28 14.31 10.65
C GLY A 226 4.98 13.02 9.90
N SER A 227 4.29 12.08 10.55
CA SER A 227 3.90 10.81 9.94
C SER A 227 2.98 11.02 8.75
N TYR A 228 1.98 11.89 8.91
CA TYR A 228 1.02 12.21 7.87
C TYR A 228 1.66 12.92 6.67
N LEU A 229 2.66 13.79 6.90
CA LEU A 229 3.39 14.43 5.81
C LEU A 229 4.12 13.39 4.94
N LEU A 230 4.76 12.39 5.55
CA LEU A 230 5.43 11.32 4.80
C LEU A 230 4.42 10.51 3.98
N SER A 231 3.33 10.04 4.59
CA SER A 231 2.28 9.31 3.88
C SER A 231 1.66 10.14 2.75
N PHE A 232 1.43 11.44 2.98
CA PHE A 232 0.90 12.36 1.97
C PHE A 232 1.85 12.53 0.78
N LEU A 233 3.15 12.74 1.04
CA LEU A 233 4.16 12.86 -0.02
C LEU A 233 4.29 11.57 -0.84
N VAL A 234 4.37 10.40 -0.19
CA VAL A 234 4.40 9.12 -0.92
C VAL A 234 3.15 8.94 -1.78
N ALA A 235 1.96 9.28 -1.25
CA ALA A 235 0.72 9.22 -2.01
C ALA A 235 0.81 10.04 -3.30
N GLN A 236 1.36 11.27 -3.24
CA GLN A 236 1.51 12.10 -4.44
C GLN A 236 2.42 11.45 -5.49
N GLY A 237 3.53 10.83 -5.08
CA GLY A 237 4.42 10.10 -5.99
C GLY A 237 3.74 8.89 -6.65
N MET A 238 3.00 8.09 -5.86
CA MET A 238 2.23 6.96 -6.37
C MET A 238 1.12 7.40 -7.33
N LEU A 239 0.39 8.46 -6.99
CA LEU A 239 -0.69 9.01 -7.81
C LEU A 239 -0.17 9.59 -9.14
N ALA A 240 1.03 10.19 -9.14
CA ALA A 240 1.65 10.66 -10.38
C ALA A 240 1.90 9.51 -11.37
N ILE A 241 2.33 8.34 -10.89
CA ILE A 241 2.47 7.14 -11.73
C ILE A 241 1.10 6.58 -12.12
N ALA A 242 0.16 6.52 -11.17
CA ALA A 242 -1.18 6.00 -11.41
C ALA A 242 -1.95 6.81 -12.48
N GLU A 243 -1.74 8.13 -12.53
CA GLU A 243 -2.29 9.00 -13.57
C GLU A 243 -1.74 8.67 -14.96
N GLU A 244 -0.48 8.25 -15.07
CA GLU A 244 0.16 7.95 -16.35
C GLU A 244 -0.21 6.57 -16.89
N ILE A 245 -0.17 5.54 -16.04
CA ILE A 245 -0.26 4.14 -16.49
C ILE A 245 -1.31 3.29 -15.76
N GLY A 246 -2.01 3.85 -14.79
CA GLY A 246 -3.10 3.21 -14.04
C GLY A 246 -2.72 2.90 -12.59
N PRO A 247 -3.68 2.99 -11.64
CA PRO A 247 -3.44 2.70 -10.23
C PRO A 247 -3.11 1.23 -9.96
N ASP A 248 -3.53 0.33 -10.85
CA ASP A 248 -3.22 -1.10 -10.85
C ASP A 248 -1.73 -1.40 -11.11
N ALA A 249 -0.96 -0.44 -11.63
CA ALA A 249 0.48 -0.55 -11.77
C ALA A 249 1.22 -0.47 -10.43
N ILE A 250 0.60 0.07 -9.38
CA ILE A 250 1.20 0.10 -8.04
C ILE A 250 0.90 -1.23 -7.34
N ILE A 251 1.95 -2.04 -7.17
CA ILE A 251 1.85 -3.41 -6.65
C ILE A 251 1.80 -3.41 -5.12
N PHE A 252 2.61 -2.57 -4.49
CA PHE A 252 2.68 -2.45 -3.03
C PHE A 252 3.11 -1.03 -2.62
N PRO A 253 2.44 -0.37 -1.67
CA PRO A 253 1.09 -0.69 -1.22
C PRO A 253 0.07 -0.45 -2.35
N GLN A 254 -1.00 -1.23 -2.41
CA GLN A 254 -2.09 -0.97 -3.36
C GLN A 254 -2.81 0.34 -3.07
N LEU A 255 -3.25 1.02 -4.13
CA LEU A 255 -4.02 2.26 -4.02
C LEU A 255 -5.53 2.04 -3.84
N ARG A 256 -6.03 0.80 -3.97
CA ARG A 256 -7.47 0.52 -3.88
C ARG A 256 -7.93 0.70 -2.44
N GLY A 257 -8.94 1.53 -2.22
CA GLY A 257 -9.47 1.81 -0.87
C GLY A 257 -8.60 2.75 -0.02
N VAL A 258 -7.52 3.31 -0.58
CA VAL A 258 -6.69 4.28 0.14
C VAL A 258 -7.38 5.65 0.13
N PRO A 259 -7.66 6.28 1.30
CA PRO A 259 -8.45 7.52 1.36
C PRO A 259 -7.86 8.67 0.53
N LEU A 260 -6.54 8.84 0.54
CA LEU A 260 -5.87 9.87 -0.28
C LEU A 260 -6.00 9.64 -1.78
N ALA A 261 -6.04 8.38 -2.21
CA ALA A 261 -6.24 8.04 -3.62
C ALA A 261 -7.69 8.30 -4.04
N ASP A 262 -8.65 7.93 -3.18
CA ASP A 262 -10.07 8.15 -3.43
C ASP A 262 -10.40 9.64 -3.50
N LEU A 263 -9.84 10.44 -2.59
CA LEU A 263 -9.95 11.90 -2.64
C LEU A 263 -9.41 12.46 -3.96
N HIS A 264 -8.28 11.94 -4.44
CA HIS A 264 -7.68 12.36 -5.71
C HIS A 264 -8.56 12.00 -6.91
N TRP A 265 -9.11 10.78 -6.96
CA TRP A 265 -10.03 10.37 -8.02
C TRP A 265 -11.34 11.16 -7.98
N TRP A 266 -11.86 11.49 -6.80
CA TRP A 266 -13.04 12.33 -6.66
C TRP A 266 -12.80 13.75 -7.16
N LYS A 267 -11.69 14.38 -6.75
CA LYS A 267 -11.32 15.74 -7.22
C LYS A 267 -11.12 15.84 -8.71
N THR A 268 -10.69 14.75 -9.33
CA THR A 268 -10.48 14.68 -10.78
C THR A 268 -11.73 14.22 -11.54
N GLY A 269 -12.86 14.04 -10.84
CA GLY A 269 -14.14 13.65 -11.43
C GLY A 269 -14.18 12.22 -11.96
N ARG A 270 -13.28 11.35 -11.48
CA ARG A 270 -13.07 9.99 -12.02
C ARG A 270 -13.84 8.91 -11.28
N VAL A 271 -14.09 9.14 -10.02
CA VAL A 271 -15.11 8.43 -9.25
C VAL A 271 -16.17 9.49 -8.96
N GLY A 272 -17.45 9.18 -9.17
CA GLY A 272 -18.55 10.16 -9.14
C GLY A 272 -18.75 10.80 -7.76
N ASP A 273 -19.99 11.10 -7.38
CA ASP A 273 -20.28 11.44 -5.99
C ASP A 273 -20.09 10.17 -5.15
N LEU A 274 -18.85 9.84 -4.78
CA LEU A 274 -18.65 9.12 -3.55
C LEU A 274 -19.30 10.00 -2.50
N GLU A 275 -20.42 9.57 -1.96
CA GLU A 275 -20.73 9.89 -0.58
C GLU A 275 -19.54 9.37 0.23
N LEU A 276 -18.55 10.24 0.37
CA LEU A 276 -17.42 10.06 1.26
C LEU A 276 -18.08 9.85 2.63
N ARG A 277 -18.25 8.58 3.03
CA ARG A 277 -18.82 8.09 4.30
C ARG A 277 -18.59 9.08 5.44
N ALA A 278 -19.50 9.23 6.39
CA ALA A 278 -19.28 10.08 7.57
C ALA A 278 -17.98 9.75 8.38
N SER A 279 -17.42 8.54 8.23
CA SER A 279 -16.10 8.13 8.73
C SER A 279 -14.89 8.69 7.95
N HIS A 280 -15.11 9.36 6.81
CA HIS A 280 -14.06 9.79 5.88
C HIS A 280 -13.08 10.78 6.47
N SER A 281 -13.51 11.66 7.37
CA SER A 281 -12.56 12.61 7.97
C SER A 281 -11.51 11.88 8.81
N ASN A 282 -11.92 10.87 9.57
CA ASN A 282 -11.00 10.05 10.36
C ASN A 282 -10.12 9.15 9.49
N GLU A 283 -10.70 8.54 8.45
CA GLU A 283 -9.96 7.72 7.48
C GLU A 283 -8.94 8.57 6.71
N LEU A 284 -9.35 9.74 6.19
CA LEU A 284 -8.47 10.69 5.50
C LEU A 284 -7.38 11.23 6.40
N LEU A 285 -7.62 11.40 7.70
CA LEU A 285 -6.60 11.88 8.66
C LEU A 285 -5.73 10.76 9.23
N THR A 286 -5.96 9.51 8.82
CA THR A 286 -5.15 8.36 9.25
C THR A 286 -3.98 8.17 8.27
N PRO A 287 -2.72 8.34 8.71
CA PRO A 287 -1.54 8.12 7.87
C PRO A 287 -1.33 6.63 7.60
N ASN A 288 -1.94 6.11 6.53
CA ASN A 288 -2.05 4.67 6.26
C ASN A 288 -1.10 4.16 5.15
N LEU A 289 -0.19 5.00 4.67
CA LEU A 289 0.76 4.61 3.62
C LEU A 289 2.19 4.54 4.16
N PRO A 290 2.94 3.47 3.88
CA PRO A 290 4.36 3.37 4.17
C PRO A 290 5.18 4.35 3.35
N ASN A 291 6.46 4.49 3.72
CA ASN A 291 7.40 5.38 3.05
C ASN A 291 8.04 4.80 1.77
N ARG A 292 7.62 3.60 1.33
CA ARG A 292 8.19 2.83 0.22
C ARG A 292 7.08 2.25 -0.64
N PHE A 293 7.27 2.23 -1.96
CA PHE A 293 6.37 1.55 -2.88
C PHE A 293 7.12 0.80 -4.01
N LEU A 294 6.46 -0.23 -4.55
CA LEU A 294 6.83 -1.02 -5.71
C LEU A 294 5.78 -0.84 -6.81
N ALA A 295 6.23 -0.51 -8.01
CA ALA A 295 5.39 -0.39 -9.20
C ALA A 295 5.88 -1.28 -10.33
N LEU A 296 4.94 -1.84 -11.09
CA LEU A 296 5.16 -2.53 -12.36
C LEU A 296 5.01 -1.52 -13.49
N VAL A 297 6.09 -1.26 -14.22
CA VAL A 297 6.17 -0.18 -15.21
C VAL A 297 6.75 -0.70 -16.54
N PRO A 298 6.45 -0.05 -17.69
CA PRO A 298 7.16 -0.34 -18.93
C PRO A 298 8.64 0.03 -18.80
N ALA A 299 9.53 -0.89 -19.20
CA ALA A 299 10.98 -0.70 -19.10
C ALA A 299 11.46 0.55 -19.83
N SER A 300 10.83 0.91 -20.96
CA SER A 300 11.14 2.09 -21.76
C SER A 300 10.82 3.41 -21.06
N ARG A 301 9.83 3.45 -20.16
CA ARG A 301 9.45 4.65 -19.37
C ARG A 301 9.79 4.55 -17.89
N ALA A 302 10.49 3.51 -17.45
CA ALA A 302 10.74 3.28 -16.02
C ALA A 302 11.47 4.46 -15.35
N MET A 303 12.48 5.01 -16.03
CA MET A 303 13.23 6.19 -15.56
C MET A 303 12.37 7.46 -15.59
N GLU A 304 11.58 7.66 -16.65
CA GLU A 304 10.66 8.78 -16.79
C GLU A 304 9.65 8.80 -15.64
N LEU A 305 8.98 7.67 -15.38
CA LEU A 305 7.99 7.53 -14.32
C LEU A 305 8.59 7.73 -12.93
N ALA A 306 9.81 7.24 -12.70
CA ALA A 306 10.52 7.48 -11.45
C ALA A 306 10.82 8.97 -11.24
N SER A 307 11.32 9.67 -12.28
CA SER A 307 11.54 11.11 -12.25
C SER A 307 10.24 11.92 -12.10
N THR A 308 9.14 11.46 -12.69
CA THR A 308 7.82 12.08 -12.53
C THR A 308 7.33 11.98 -11.08
N ALA A 309 7.47 10.83 -10.44
CA ALA A 309 7.13 10.65 -9.03
C ALA A 309 8.02 11.51 -8.13
N GLU A 310 9.34 11.51 -8.36
CA GLU A 310 10.31 12.32 -7.62
C GLU A 310 10.01 13.82 -7.73
N THR A 311 9.82 14.32 -8.96
CA THR A 311 9.52 15.74 -9.22
C THR A 311 8.19 16.15 -8.59
N THR A 312 7.18 15.27 -8.64
CA THR A 312 5.89 15.54 -8.00
C THR A 312 6.04 15.67 -6.49
N ILE A 313 6.77 14.75 -5.85
CA ILE A 313 7.05 14.81 -4.41
C ILE A 313 7.78 16.09 -4.03
N GLN A 314 8.86 16.43 -4.76
CA GLN A 314 9.67 17.62 -4.51
C GLN A 314 8.86 18.91 -4.70
N ARG A 315 7.99 18.95 -5.71
CA ARG A 315 7.08 20.07 -5.95
C ARG A 315 6.06 20.20 -4.83
N THR A 316 5.38 19.11 -4.45
CA THR A 316 4.42 19.13 -3.35
C THR A 316 5.08 19.59 -2.04
N TRP A 317 6.28 19.11 -1.75
CA TRP A 317 7.05 19.55 -0.59
C TRP A 317 7.39 21.05 -0.66
N SER A 318 7.86 21.52 -1.82
CA SER A 318 8.10 22.95 -2.05
C SER A 318 6.85 23.80 -1.87
N ASP A 319 5.70 23.34 -2.36
CA ASP A 319 4.41 24.04 -2.22
C ASP A 319 3.97 24.12 -0.74
N ILE A 320 4.17 23.03 0.01
CA ILE A 320 3.92 22.99 1.46
C ILE A 320 4.83 24.00 2.18
N ALA A 321 6.14 23.95 1.94
CA ALA A 321 7.10 24.86 2.55
C ALA A 321 6.80 26.31 2.20
N ALA A 322 6.48 26.61 0.93
CA ALA A 322 6.10 27.94 0.49
C ALA A 322 4.82 28.43 1.18
N SER A 323 3.83 27.55 1.41
CA SER A 323 2.62 27.92 2.14
C SER A 323 2.92 28.33 3.59
N VAL A 324 3.78 27.58 4.27
CA VAL A 324 4.23 27.91 5.63
C VAL A 324 5.05 29.20 5.65
N LYS A 325 5.99 29.38 4.70
CA LYS A 325 6.82 30.59 4.59
C LYS A 325 5.95 31.84 4.40
N ARG A 326 4.98 31.80 3.47
CA ARG A 326 4.01 32.90 3.27
C ARG A 326 3.22 33.22 4.52
N PHE A 327 2.79 32.20 5.27
CA PHE A 327 2.10 32.41 6.55
C PHE A 327 3.00 33.14 7.56
N LEU A 328 4.28 32.77 7.66
CA LEU A 328 5.23 33.42 8.56
C LEU A 328 5.52 34.87 8.14
N ASP A 329 5.73 35.13 6.85
CA ASP A 329 5.96 36.49 6.32
C ASP A 329 4.79 37.43 6.66
N GLN A 330 3.55 36.94 6.52
CA GLN A 330 2.35 37.71 6.91
C GLN A 330 2.29 38.02 8.41
N LYS A 331 2.84 37.14 9.27
CA LYS A 331 2.83 37.33 10.73
C LYS A 331 3.97 38.22 11.23
N LEU A 332 5.10 38.20 10.54
CA LEU A 332 6.32 38.90 10.95
C LEU A 332 6.48 40.28 10.29
N GLY A 333 5.90 40.48 9.10
CA GLY A 333 6.02 41.73 8.35
C GLY A 333 7.48 42.09 8.08
N THR A 334 7.82 43.38 8.24
CA THR A 334 9.19 43.90 8.03
C THR A 334 10.06 43.88 9.30
N GLU A 335 9.55 43.35 10.42
CA GLU A 335 10.24 43.43 11.71
C GLU A 335 11.43 42.46 11.85
N CYS A 336 11.47 41.39 11.05
CA CYS A 336 12.47 40.32 11.11
C CYS A 336 13.07 40.04 9.73
N VAL A 337 13.64 41.06 9.08
CA VAL A 337 14.27 40.90 7.75
C VAL A 337 15.38 39.84 7.80
N GLY A 338 15.38 38.92 6.83
CA GLY A 338 16.39 37.86 6.71
C GLY A 338 16.22 36.69 7.69
N TRP A 339 15.05 36.54 8.31
CA TRP A 339 14.77 35.45 9.24
C TRP A 339 14.91 34.05 8.62
N ASP A 340 14.72 33.98 7.30
CA ASP A 340 14.63 32.80 6.47
C ASP A 340 15.96 32.44 5.77
N GLY A 341 17.09 33.02 6.19
CA GLY A 341 18.39 32.81 5.52
C GLY A 341 18.82 31.34 5.39
N GLU A 342 18.36 30.47 6.29
CA GLU A 342 18.63 29.02 6.26
C GLU A 342 17.43 28.20 5.73
N TRP A 343 16.32 28.84 5.36
CA TRP A 343 15.06 28.17 5.05
C TRP A 343 15.19 27.27 3.83
N ASP A 344 15.66 27.82 2.70
CA ASP A 344 15.69 27.11 1.42
C ASP A 344 16.67 25.94 1.48
N ASP A 345 17.83 26.13 2.13
CA ASP A 345 18.83 25.08 2.36
C ASP A 345 18.29 23.93 3.22
N GLN A 346 17.57 24.24 4.30
CA GLN A 346 16.97 23.22 5.17
C GLN A 346 15.83 22.48 4.46
N VAL A 347 14.99 23.20 3.71
CA VAL A 347 13.90 22.61 2.91
C VAL A 347 14.45 21.71 1.82
N ALA A 348 15.54 22.07 1.14
CA ALA A 348 16.15 21.26 0.08
C ALA A 348 16.76 19.93 0.57
N ARG A 349 17.05 19.79 1.86
CA ARG A 349 17.62 18.57 2.46
C ARG A 349 16.59 17.47 2.73
N PHE A 350 15.30 17.79 2.63
CA PHE A 350 14.19 16.87 2.84
C PHE A 350 13.19 16.97 1.68
N PRO A 351 12.52 15.88 1.27
CA PRO A 351 12.82 14.49 1.60
C PRO A 351 14.04 13.98 0.83
N VAL A 352 14.75 13.00 1.42
CA VAL A 352 15.70 12.15 0.69
C VAL A 352 14.88 11.13 -0.09
N ILE A 353 15.09 11.09 -1.40
CA ILE A 353 14.37 10.22 -2.32
C ILE A 353 15.37 9.23 -2.93
N ASP A 354 15.09 7.94 -2.75
CA ASP A 354 15.86 6.85 -3.35
C ASP A 354 14.96 6.00 -4.21
N TRP A 355 15.41 5.65 -5.41
CA TRP A 355 14.70 4.70 -6.26
C TRP A 355 15.64 3.91 -7.16
N VAL A 356 15.20 2.73 -7.58
CA VAL A 356 15.87 1.91 -8.59
C VAL A 356 14.86 1.35 -9.58
N THR A 357 15.32 1.15 -10.81
CA THR A 357 14.57 0.45 -11.86
C THR A 357 15.25 -0.89 -12.17
N HIS A 358 14.44 -1.91 -12.44
CA HIS A 358 14.91 -3.24 -12.83
C HIS A 358 14.09 -3.73 -14.02
N ARG A 359 14.65 -3.63 -15.22
CA ARG A 359 14.10 -4.29 -16.41
C ARG A 359 14.13 -5.81 -16.20
N TRP A 360 13.01 -6.46 -16.48
CA TRP A 360 12.94 -7.92 -16.37
C TRP A 360 13.77 -8.57 -17.48
N ALA A 361 14.43 -9.66 -17.12
CA ALA A 361 15.06 -10.57 -18.06
C ALA A 361 14.09 -11.69 -18.45
N GLU A 362 14.39 -12.41 -19.52
CA GLU A 362 13.75 -13.69 -19.79
C GLU A 362 13.93 -14.64 -18.61
N SER A 363 12.93 -15.49 -18.34
CA SER A 363 12.94 -16.40 -17.18
C SER A 363 14.17 -17.31 -17.15
N ALA A 364 14.63 -17.80 -18.30
CA ALA A 364 15.83 -18.63 -18.39
C ALA A 364 17.07 -17.88 -17.89
N THR A 365 17.25 -16.62 -18.30
CA THR A 365 18.35 -15.76 -17.85
C THR A 365 18.26 -15.44 -16.36
N ALA A 366 17.05 -15.15 -15.85
CA ALA A 366 16.84 -14.88 -14.43
C ALA A 366 17.18 -16.11 -13.58
N ILE A 367 16.77 -17.30 -14.01
CA ILE A 367 17.07 -18.59 -13.35
C ILE A 367 18.58 -18.88 -13.40
N GLU A 368 19.25 -18.62 -14.53
CA GLU A 368 20.70 -18.78 -14.65
C GLU A 368 21.46 -17.84 -13.69
N GLN A 369 21.03 -16.58 -13.57
CA GLN A 369 21.59 -15.62 -12.61
C GLN A 369 21.39 -16.09 -11.16
N ALA A 370 20.18 -16.57 -10.83
CA ALA A 370 19.87 -17.13 -9.53
C ALA A 370 20.74 -18.36 -9.20
N ALA A 371 20.94 -19.26 -10.17
CA ALA A 371 21.81 -20.43 -10.03
C ALA A 371 23.29 -20.05 -9.80
N ARG A 372 23.73 -18.89 -10.31
CA ARG A 372 25.05 -18.30 -10.04
C ARG A 372 25.13 -17.54 -8.72
N GLY A 373 24.03 -17.44 -7.97
CA GLY A 373 23.97 -16.75 -6.67
C GLY A 373 23.78 -15.23 -6.77
N SER A 374 23.14 -14.73 -7.82
CA SER A 374 22.88 -13.29 -8.03
C SER A 374 21.38 -13.03 -8.26
N PRO A 375 20.65 -12.42 -7.30
CA PRO A 375 21.10 -12.02 -5.96
C PRO A 375 21.37 -13.23 -5.04
N PRO A 376 22.10 -13.04 -3.93
CA PRO A 376 22.34 -14.11 -2.97
C PRO A 376 21.04 -14.47 -2.22
N PHE A 377 20.72 -15.77 -2.16
CA PHE A 377 19.57 -16.30 -1.43
C PHE A 377 20.00 -17.01 -0.14
N GLU A 378 19.27 -16.78 0.94
CA GLU A 378 19.39 -17.54 2.18
C GLU A 378 19.02 -19.01 1.92
N GLY A 379 19.91 -19.94 2.28
CA GLY A 379 19.74 -21.36 1.96
C GLY A 379 20.07 -21.76 0.52
N GLY A 380 20.45 -20.79 -0.35
CA GLY A 380 20.85 -21.02 -1.73
C GLY A 380 19.68 -21.28 -2.71
N TRP A 381 20.00 -21.27 -4.01
CA TRP A 381 19.01 -21.41 -5.09
C TRP A 381 18.25 -22.74 -5.04
N GLU A 382 18.91 -23.84 -4.69
CA GLU A 382 18.27 -25.16 -4.69
C GLU A 382 17.14 -25.32 -3.66
N ASN A 383 17.14 -24.50 -2.59
CA ASN A 383 16.09 -24.46 -1.58
C ASN A 383 15.09 -23.31 -1.80
N HIS A 384 15.20 -22.58 -2.91
CA HIS A 384 14.33 -21.45 -3.19
C HIS A 384 12.94 -21.94 -3.65
N PRO A 385 11.81 -21.34 -3.19
CA PRO A 385 10.47 -21.76 -3.59
C PRO A 385 10.23 -21.79 -5.10
N LEU A 386 10.78 -20.81 -5.84
CA LEU A 386 10.65 -20.80 -7.30
C LEU A 386 11.44 -21.94 -7.98
N ARG A 387 12.55 -22.41 -7.38
CA ARG A 387 13.28 -23.59 -7.88
C ARG A 387 12.47 -24.86 -7.69
N HIS A 388 11.76 -24.97 -6.57
CA HIS A 388 10.80 -26.05 -6.33
C HIS A 388 9.65 -26.02 -7.36
N ALA A 389 9.10 -24.85 -7.65
CA ALA A 389 8.08 -24.67 -8.69
C ALA A 389 8.59 -24.99 -10.11
N GLN A 390 9.85 -24.68 -10.41
CA GLN A 390 10.48 -25.05 -11.68
C GLN A 390 10.59 -26.57 -11.82
N ARG A 391 11.14 -27.26 -10.80
CA ARG A 391 11.26 -28.72 -10.80
C ARG A 391 9.90 -29.41 -10.86
N TRP A 392 8.90 -28.86 -10.18
CA TRP A 392 7.51 -29.31 -10.30
C TRP A 392 7.08 -29.38 -11.77
N ALA A 393 7.19 -28.26 -12.49
CA ALA A 393 6.76 -28.16 -13.87
C ALA A 393 7.58 -29.04 -14.84
N GLU A 394 8.90 -29.08 -14.67
CA GLU A 394 9.82 -29.71 -15.63
C GLU A 394 10.11 -31.19 -15.35
N GLN A 395 9.96 -31.64 -14.10
CA GLN A 395 10.46 -32.94 -13.65
C GLN A 395 9.37 -33.77 -12.97
N PHE A 396 8.50 -33.16 -12.15
CA PHE A 396 7.61 -33.92 -11.27
C PHE A 396 6.21 -34.12 -11.85
N ILE A 397 5.70 -33.18 -12.64
CA ILE A 397 4.49 -33.44 -13.44
C ILE A 397 4.82 -34.58 -14.43
N PRO A 398 4.02 -35.68 -14.46
CA PRO A 398 4.19 -36.75 -15.43
C PRO A 398 4.18 -36.20 -16.86
N VAL A 399 5.12 -36.65 -17.72
CA VAL A 399 5.25 -36.16 -19.10
C VAL A 399 3.92 -36.15 -19.87
N PRO A 400 3.06 -37.19 -19.80
CA PRO A 400 1.76 -37.18 -20.49
C PRO A 400 0.79 -36.11 -19.99
N HIS A 401 0.97 -35.62 -18.76
CA HIS A 401 0.10 -34.63 -18.12
C HIS A 401 0.59 -33.19 -18.32
N ARG A 402 1.75 -32.97 -18.93
CA ARG A 402 2.33 -31.64 -19.08
C ARG A 402 1.59 -30.80 -20.11
N GLU A 403 1.52 -29.51 -19.81
CA GLU A 403 1.11 -28.46 -20.72
C GLU A 403 2.18 -28.18 -21.79
N SER A 404 1.81 -27.45 -22.85
CA SER A 404 2.76 -27.02 -23.89
C SER A 404 3.66 -25.86 -23.47
N TYR A 405 3.30 -25.14 -22.40
CA TYR A 405 4.07 -24.04 -21.84
C TYR A 405 4.81 -24.48 -20.57
N GLY A 406 5.88 -23.77 -20.23
CA GLY A 406 6.75 -24.09 -19.11
C GLY A 406 7.35 -22.84 -18.43
N PRO A 407 8.24 -23.04 -17.43
CA PRO A 407 8.88 -21.95 -16.68
C PRO A 407 9.60 -20.91 -17.54
N THR A 408 10.10 -21.31 -18.71
CA THR A 408 10.82 -20.42 -19.64
C THR A 408 9.93 -19.79 -20.71
N SER A 409 8.63 -20.09 -20.73
CA SER A 409 7.71 -19.57 -21.76
C SER A 409 7.31 -18.12 -21.53
N ASN A 410 7.45 -17.61 -20.31
CA ASN A 410 7.04 -16.26 -19.94
C ASN A 410 7.94 -15.72 -18.82
N SER A 411 8.48 -14.50 -18.99
CA SER A 411 9.33 -13.81 -18.00
C SER A 411 8.64 -13.61 -16.64
N ALA A 412 7.31 -13.53 -16.63
CA ALA A 412 6.52 -13.32 -15.43
C ALA A 412 6.58 -14.50 -14.44
N PHE A 413 6.92 -15.71 -14.89
CA PHE A 413 7.21 -16.84 -14.00
C PHE A 413 8.37 -16.51 -13.03
N ALA A 414 9.34 -15.70 -13.47
CA ALA A 414 10.48 -15.28 -12.66
C ALA A 414 10.19 -14.08 -11.74
N TRP A 415 8.92 -13.74 -11.46
CA TRP A 415 8.50 -12.63 -10.58
C TRP A 415 9.33 -12.52 -9.30
N ALA A 416 9.46 -13.61 -8.55
CA ALA A 416 10.21 -13.65 -7.29
C ALA A 416 11.70 -13.28 -7.46
N LEU A 417 12.31 -13.66 -8.59
CA LEU A 417 13.71 -13.34 -8.89
C LEU A 417 13.87 -11.87 -9.29
N HIS A 418 12.95 -11.35 -10.11
CA HIS A 418 12.94 -9.93 -10.47
C HIS A 418 12.74 -9.05 -9.24
N TYR A 419 11.84 -9.42 -8.32
CA TYR A 419 11.64 -8.71 -7.07
C TYR A 419 12.92 -8.76 -6.21
N ALA A 420 13.49 -9.94 -5.98
CA ALA A 420 14.71 -10.10 -5.17
C ALA A 420 15.88 -9.30 -5.75
N ALA A 421 16.06 -9.31 -7.07
CA ALA A 421 17.12 -8.53 -7.72
C ALA A 421 16.87 -7.02 -7.61
N THR A 422 15.61 -6.58 -7.64
CA THR A 422 15.24 -5.17 -7.46
C THR A 422 15.52 -4.71 -6.03
N ASP A 423 15.08 -5.48 -5.03
CA ASP A 423 15.32 -5.18 -3.62
C ASP A 423 16.81 -5.18 -3.28
N TRP A 424 17.58 -6.12 -3.84
CA TRP A 424 19.04 -6.17 -3.66
C TRP A 424 19.75 -4.95 -4.26
N LYS A 425 19.38 -4.55 -5.49
CA LYS A 425 19.89 -3.32 -6.11
C LYS A 425 19.53 -2.08 -5.29
N PHE A 426 18.31 -2.03 -4.76
CA PHE A 426 17.84 -0.92 -3.94
C PHE A 426 18.62 -0.81 -2.62
N ALA A 427 18.85 -1.93 -1.94
CA ALA A 427 19.68 -1.98 -0.75
C ALA A 427 21.11 -1.47 -1.03
N ALA A 428 21.69 -1.83 -2.18
CA ALA A 428 22.99 -1.31 -2.60
C ALA A 428 22.97 0.21 -2.83
N THR A 429 21.94 0.74 -3.50
CA THR A 429 21.76 2.20 -3.69
C THR A 429 21.66 2.94 -2.36
N LYS A 430 20.86 2.44 -1.41
CA LYS A 430 20.72 3.03 -0.08
C LYS A 430 22.05 3.01 0.70
N ASN A 431 22.80 1.90 0.60
CA ASN A 431 24.10 1.75 1.26
C ASN A 431 25.20 2.62 0.65
N ALA A 432 25.05 3.06 -0.61
CA ALA A 432 25.97 4.00 -1.23
C ALA A 432 25.92 5.39 -0.60
N ARG A 433 24.91 5.68 0.26
CA ARG A 433 24.77 6.91 1.07
C ARG A 433 25.12 8.17 0.27
N ARG A 434 24.33 8.49 -0.75
CA ARG A 434 24.47 9.79 -1.42
C ARG A 434 24.26 10.88 -0.38
N PHE A 435 25.32 11.61 -0.04
CA PHE A 435 25.25 12.75 0.87
C PHE A 435 25.72 14.00 0.13
N ALA A 436 24.98 15.09 0.29
CA ALA A 436 25.49 16.42 -0.02
C ALA A 436 26.25 16.94 1.21
N GLN A 437 27.36 17.64 0.98
CA GLN A 437 28.10 18.28 2.06
C GLN A 437 27.23 19.33 2.75
N TRP A 438 27.23 19.34 4.10
CA TRP A 438 26.61 20.39 4.90
C TRP A 438 27.43 21.68 4.70
N HIS A 439 26.85 22.69 4.05
CA HIS A 439 27.52 23.89 3.50
C HIS A 439 28.58 23.56 2.43
N PRO A 440 28.22 23.61 1.13
CA PRO A 440 29.13 23.33 0.02
C PRO A 440 30.40 24.20 0.01
N ASP A 441 30.26 25.45 0.48
CA ASP A 441 31.33 26.45 0.46
C ASP A 441 32.25 26.40 1.71
N GLY A 442 31.97 25.51 2.67
CA GLY A 442 32.77 25.35 3.90
C GLY A 442 32.74 26.55 4.86
N ALA A 443 32.03 27.63 4.51
CA ALA A 443 31.81 28.78 5.38
C ALA A 443 30.71 28.44 6.39
N LEU A 444 31.10 28.24 7.65
CA LEU A 444 30.19 28.38 8.78
C LEU A 444 29.94 29.88 8.99
N GLU A 445 29.14 30.50 8.11
CA GLU A 445 28.80 31.93 8.22
C GLU A 445 28.13 32.26 9.57
N ASN A 446 27.49 31.25 10.17
CA ASN A 446 26.72 31.35 11.42
C ASN A 446 27.45 30.74 12.64
N ARG A 447 28.70 31.14 12.91
CA ARG A 447 29.35 30.84 14.21
C ARG A 447 28.53 31.43 15.37
N GLY A 448 27.81 30.57 16.09
CA GLY A 448 27.07 30.93 17.30
C GLY A 448 25.55 30.86 17.20
N THR A 449 24.97 30.60 16.02
CA THR A 449 23.53 30.33 15.90
C THR A 449 23.19 29.00 16.58
N PRO A 450 22.21 28.96 17.50
CA PRO A 450 21.78 27.71 18.14
C PRO A 450 21.29 26.68 17.13
N LYS A 451 21.36 25.40 17.50
CA LYS A 451 20.74 24.30 16.76
C LYS A 451 19.28 24.15 17.15
N ASP A 452 18.46 23.64 16.24
CA ASP A 452 17.08 23.23 16.51
C ASP A 452 17.08 22.29 17.72
N HIS A 453 16.25 22.61 18.71
CA HIS A 453 16.15 21.84 19.95
C HIS A 453 15.55 20.43 19.77
N LEU A 454 14.93 20.13 18.62
CA LEU A 454 14.34 18.83 18.31
C LEU A 454 15.27 17.95 17.45
N ASP A 455 15.86 18.50 16.39
CA ASP A 455 16.70 17.71 15.47
C ASP A 455 18.20 17.78 15.80
N GLY A 456 18.67 18.81 16.51
CA GLY A 456 20.06 19.01 16.89
C GLY A 456 21.04 19.18 15.73
N ARG A 457 20.55 19.26 14.49
CA ARG A 457 21.33 19.27 13.24
C ARG A 457 21.22 20.62 12.53
N ASN A 458 20.00 21.12 12.36
CA ASN A 458 19.71 22.35 11.63
C ASN A 458 19.88 23.58 12.52
N GLU A 459 20.26 24.70 11.92
CA GLU A 459 20.29 26.03 12.53
C GLU A 459 18.86 26.50 12.83
N VAL A 460 18.68 27.21 13.95
CA VAL A 460 17.37 27.82 14.26
C VAL A 460 17.06 28.97 13.30
N LEU A 461 15.76 29.16 13.03
CA LEU A 461 15.30 30.31 12.25
C LEU A 461 15.61 31.64 12.96
N GLY A 462 15.81 32.69 12.17
CA GLY A 462 16.22 34.02 12.64
C GLY A 462 17.73 34.25 12.70
N GLY A 463 18.54 33.20 12.52
CA GLY A 463 20.00 33.30 12.45
C GLY A 463 20.61 34.06 13.65
N ALA A 464 21.50 35.02 13.37
CA ALA A 464 22.09 35.87 14.40
C ALA A 464 21.05 36.67 15.24
N ALA A 465 19.86 36.93 14.67
CA ALA A 465 18.77 37.66 15.33
C ALA A 465 17.65 36.73 15.87
N HIS A 466 17.94 35.44 16.09
CA HIS A 466 16.96 34.43 16.50
C HIS A 466 16.14 34.83 17.74
N GLU A 467 16.74 35.47 18.76
CA GLU A 467 16.00 35.89 19.96
C GLU A 467 14.84 36.83 19.65
N ARG A 468 15.09 37.84 18.80
CA ARG A 468 14.06 38.79 18.36
C ARG A 468 13.00 38.08 17.53
N PHE A 469 13.42 37.27 16.56
CA PHE A 469 12.52 36.50 15.70
C PHE A 469 11.56 35.62 16.52
N TRP A 470 12.09 34.81 17.44
CA TRP A 470 11.29 33.90 18.24
C TRP A 470 10.39 34.62 19.25
N THR A 471 10.82 35.77 19.77
CA THR A 471 9.99 36.62 20.63
C THR A 471 8.78 37.15 19.87
N THR A 472 8.99 37.74 18.69
CA THR A 472 7.91 38.26 17.84
C THR A 472 6.99 37.14 17.38
N LEU A 473 7.53 36.02 16.91
CA LEU A 473 6.73 34.89 16.42
C LEU A 473 5.83 34.30 17.52
N ARG A 474 6.34 34.15 18.76
CA ARG A 474 5.54 33.66 19.89
C ARG A 474 4.42 34.60 20.29
N GLN A 475 4.63 35.92 20.20
CA GLN A 475 3.56 36.89 20.44
C GLN A 475 2.43 36.77 19.41
N ARG A 476 2.79 36.58 18.13
CA ARG A 476 1.83 36.52 17.01
C ARG A 476 1.17 35.14 16.84
N CYS A 477 1.87 34.07 17.24
CA CYS A 477 1.49 32.67 17.04
C CYS A 477 1.54 31.86 18.36
N SER A 478 1.05 32.46 19.45
CA SER A 478 1.12 31.92 20.82
C SER A 478 0.43 30.56 21.00
N ARG A 479 -0.56 30.24 20.17
CA ARG A 479 -1.24 28.94 20.17
C ARG A 479 -0.31 27.83 19.66
N GLN A 480 0.43 28.10 18.59
CA GLN A 480 1.31 27.14 17.93
C GLN A 480 2.64 27.02 18.68
N PHE A 481 3.28 28.14 19.02
CA PHE A 481 4.59 28.19 19.65
C PHE A 481 4.48 28.64 21.11
N LYS A 482 4.69 27.70 22.04
CA LYS A 482 4.76 27.93 23.49
C LYS A 482 6.18 27.63 23.99
N GLY A 483 6.56 28.24 25.11
CA GLY A 483 7.85 28.00 25.79
C GLY A 483 9.05 28.68 25.10
N SER A 484 10.26 28.35 25.55
CA SER A 484 11.53 28.95 25.12
C SER A 484 12.24 28.18 23.99
N GLN A 485 11.64 27.11 23.47
CA GLN A 485 12.25 26.27 22.44
C GLN A 485 12.41 26.99 21.09
N LEU A 486 13.54 26.75 20.44
CA LEU A 486 13.93 27.31 19.16
C LEU A 486 13.98 26.18 18.12
N TYR A 487 13.55 26.48 16.90
CA TYR A 487 13.32 25.48 15.87
C TYR A 487 13.96 25.92 14.53
N GLY A 488 14.31 24.96 13.69
CA GLY A 488 14.63 25.14 12.28
C GLY A 488 13.38 25.07 11.41
N ALA A 489 13.57 25.13 10.09
CA ALA A 489 12.49 25.16 9.10
C ALA A 489 11.62 23.89 9.16
N LEU A 490 12.22 22.70 9.21
CA LEU A 490 11.48 21.43 9.17
C LEU A 490 10.51 21.28 10.36
N SER A 491 10.98 21.56 11.58
CA SER A 491 10.16 21.55 12.80
C SER A 491 9.01 22.56 12.73
N VAL A 492 9.25 23.74 12.15
CA VAL A 492 8.21 24.76 11.95
C VAL A 492 7.20 24.34 10.89
N ILE A 493 7.65 23.76 9.77
CA ILE A 493 6.77 23.23 8.72
C ILE A 493 5.89 22.12 9.28
N LYS A 494 6.44 21.12 9.99
CA LYS A 494 5.67 20.05 10.64
C LYS A 494 4.54 20.60 11.51
N ARG A 495 4.79 21.69 12.24
CA ARG A 495 3.80 22.28 13.14
C ARG A 495 2.71 23.08 12.44
N LEU A 496 3.04 23.73 11.32
CA LEU A 496 2.16 24.71 10.67
C LEU A 496 1.46 24.18 9.41
N TRP A 497 2.07 23.22 8.70
CA TRP A 497 1.53 22.73 7.44
C TRP A 497 0.09 22.18 7.51
N PRO A 498 -0.39 21.59 8.63
CA PRO A 498 -1.79 21.16 8.69
C PRO A 498 -2.75 22.35 8.58
N ASP A 499 -2.38 23.48 9.19
CA ASP A 499 -3.18 24.70 9.23
C ASP A 499 -3.00 25.55 7.96
N THR A 500 -1.84 25.50 7.30
CA THR A 500 -1.52 26.39 6.17
C THR A 500 -1.65 25.73 4.80
N PHE A 501 -1.75 24.41 4.71
CA PHE A 501 -1.79 23.69 3.44
C PHE A 501 -2.80 22.54 3.47
N LEU A 502 -2.78 21.72 4.52
CA LEU A 502 -3.50 20.45 4.50
C LEU A 502 -5.02 20.63 4.49
N SER A 503 -5.58 21.61 5.23
CA SER A 503 -7.03 21.87 5.23
C SER A 503 -7.56 22.13 3.81
N ASP A 504 -6.90 23.00 3.05
CA ASP A 504 -7.25 23.29 1.66
C ASP A 504 -7.02 22.07 0.75
N ALA A 505 -5.92 21.34 1.00
CA ALA A 505 -5.56 20.15 0.27
C ALA A 505 -6.50 18.99 0.55
N LEU A 506 -7.18 18.89 1.69
CA LEU A 506 -8.17 17.84 1.96
C LEU A 506 -9.61 18.29 1.75
N LYS A 507 -9.85 19.60 1.56
CA LYS A 507 -11.20 20.20 1.56
C LYS A 507 -11.94 19.91 2.87
N LEU A 508 -11.22 20.00 3.99
CA LEU A 508 -11.76 19.85 5.33
C LEU A 508 -11.61 21.19 6.07
N ASP A 509 -12.68 21.62 6.74
CA ASP A 509 -12.63 22.80 7.62
C ASP A 509 -11.55 22.66 8.71
N ARG A 510 -11.29 21.42 9.13
CA ARG A 510 -10.23 21.05 10.06
C ARG A 510 -9.53 19.76 9.62
N ALA A 511 -8.37 19.89 8.99
CA ALA A 511 -7.56 18.74 8.58
C ALA A 511 -6.53 18.30 9.62
N LYS A 512 -6.90 18.25 10.91
CA LYS A 512 -6.05 17.67 11.94
C LYS A 512 -6.87 17.11 13.10
N PRO A 513 -6.48 15.94 13.65
CA PRO A 513 -7.12 15.39 14.84
C PRO A 513 -7.03 16.36 16.02
N VAL A 514 -7.99 16.24 16.95
CA VAL A 514 -7.88 16.86 18.26
C VAL A 514 -7.10 15.89 19.14
N PHE A 515 -6.00 16.34 19.71
CA PHE A 515 -5.24 15.56 20.68
C PHE A 515 -5.37 16.24 22.03
N ASP A 516 -5.78 15.49 23.05
CA ASP A 516 -5.74 16.00 24.41
C ASP A 516 -4.29 16.12 24.89
N PRO A 517 -3.99 17.09 25.75
CA PRO A 517 -2.71 17.16 26.44
C PRO A 517 -2.38 15.84 27.16
N VAL A 518 -1.09 15.50 27.28
CA VAL A 518 -0.65 14.23 27.89
C VAL A 518 -1.09 14.07 29.36
N ASP A 519 -1.22 15.19 30.07
CA ASP A 519 -1.78 15.28 31.41
C ASP A 519 -3.28 14.92 31.45
N ALA A 520 -4.05 15.36 30.45
CA ALA A 520 -5.45 15.00 30.33
C ALA A 520 -5.63 13.50 30.00
N ILE A 521 -4.74 12.92 29.17
CA ILE A 521 -4.75 11.47 28.87
C ILE A 521 -4.53 10.64 30.14
N ALA A 522 -3.61 11.08 31.00
CA ALA A 522 -3.34 10.37 32.26
C ALA A 522 -4.55 10.41 33.21
N GLN A 523 -5.31 11.52 33.21
CA GLN A 523 -6.35 11.82 34.20
C GLN A 523 -7.79 11.53 33.75
N ILE A 524 -8.01 10.78 32.67
CA ILE A 524 -9.36 10.56 32.09
C ILE A 524 -10.38 10.05 33.13
N ASP A 525 -9.96 9.24 34.12
CA ASP A 525 -10.86 8.69 35.14
C ASP A 525 -11.04 9.54 36.39
N ALA A 526 -10.05 10.38 36.73
CA ALA A 526 -10.18 11.29 37.87
C ALA A 526 -11.34 12.29 37.66
N ALA A 527 -11.65 12.61 36.40
CA ALA A 527 -12.79 13.42 36.02
C ALA A 527 -14.16 12.69 36.17
N ILE A 528 -14.17 11.34 36.18
CA ILE A 528 -15.37 10.50 36.23
C ILE A 528 -15.71 10.10 37.68
N GLU A 529 -14.70 9.74 38.49
CA GLU A 529 -14.92 9.20 39.84
C GLU A 529 -14.91 10.25 40.97
N GLY A 530 -14.60 11.52 40.66
CA GLY A 530 -14.65 12.61 41.63
C GLY A 530 -13.63 12.51 42.78
N ALA A 531 -12.65 11.62 42.67
CA ALA A 531 -11.56 11.45 43.62
C ALA A 531 -10.30 12.16 43.12
N GLU A 532 -10.08 13.40 43.57
CA GLU A 532 -8.91 14.21 43.19
C GLU A 532 -7.58 13.71 43.80
N GLU A 533 -7.61 12.84 44.83
CA GLU A 533 -6.41 12.53 45.63
C GLU A 533 -5.53 11.37 45.10
N ASP A 534 -6.01 10.55 44.15
CA ASP A 534 -5.26 9.40 43.57
C ASP A 534 -5.30 9.36 42.02
N ALA A 535 -5.37 10.52 41.37
CA ALA A 535 -5.41 10.58 39.90
C ALA A 535 -4.13 10.02 39.25
N GLU A 536 -4.25 9.01 38.38
CA GLU A 536 -3.13 8.50 37.58
C GLU A 536 -2.46 9.65 36.81
N ILE A 537 -1.15 9.83 37.00
CA ILE A 537 -0.35 10.87 36.34
C ILE A 537 0.50 10.33 35.19
N TYR A 538 0.42 9.01 34.94
CA TYR A 538 1.18 8.33 33.90
C TYR A 538 0.27 8.00 32.71
N TYR A 539 0.80 8.25 31.51
CA TYR A 539 0.24 7.78 30.25
C TYR A 539 1.17 6.72 29.65
N ALA A 540 0.65 5.93 28.73
CA ALA A 540 1.45 4.98 27.96
C ALA A 540 1.58 5.42 26.50
N VAL A 541 2.75 5.17 25.92
CA VAL A 541 2.97 5.23 24.48
C VAL A 541 2.98 3.79 23.97
N LEU A 542 1.99 3.44 23.16
CA LEU A 542 1.90 2.15 22.49
C LEU A 542 2.56 2.25 21.12
N ALA A 543 3.61 1.46 20.90
CA ALA A 543 4.30 1.35 19.62
C ALA A 543 4.37 -0.12 19.20
N PHE A 544 3.67 -0.47 18.12
CA PHE A 544 3.72 -1.79 17.50
C PHE A 544 4.47 -1.72 16.18
N ASP A 545 5.18 -2.79 15.86
CA ASP A 545 5.89 -3.03 14.60
C ASP A 545 5.66 -4.50 14.23
N GLY A 546 5.43 -4.78 12.95
CA GLY A 546 5.16 -6.13 12.47
C GLY A 546 6.42 -6.99 12.50
N ASP A 547 6.30 -8.18 13.10
CA ASP A 547 7.44 -9.10 13.16
C ASP A 547 7.91 -9.54 11.77
N ASN A 548 9.15 -9.16 11.44
CA ASN A 548 9.84 -9.55 10.21
C ASN A 548 9.09 -9.16 8.93
N MET A 549 8.48 -7.97 8.85
CA MET A 549 7.70 -7.56 7.67
C MET A 549 8.47 -7.59 6.35
N GLY A 550 9.78 -7.31 6.35
CA GLY A 550 10.62 -7.51 5.16
C GLY A 550 10.64 -8.97 4.66
N ARG A 551 10.56 -9.96 5.57
CA ARG A 551 10.46 -11.39 5.23
C ARG A 551 9.07 -11.77 4.72
N TRP A 552 8.02 -11.12 5.20
CA TRP A 552 6.67 -11.26 4.65
C TRP A 552 6.59 -10.69 3.23
N ILE A 553 7.05 -9.45 3.00
CA ILE A 553 7.02 -8.81 1.67
C ILE A 553 7.88 -9.57 0.65
N SER A 554 9.03 -10.12 1.07
CA SER A 554 9.88 -10.95 0.19
C SER A 554 9.36 -12.39 -0.03
N GLY A 555 8.26 -12.77 0.63
CA GLY A 555 7.68 -14.11 0.53
C GLY A 555 8.47 -15.20 1.27
N LYS A 556 9.49 -14.84 2.06
CA LYS A 556 10.24 -15.79 2.89
C LYS A 556 9.36 -16.45 3.94
N ASN A 557 8.39 -15.71 4.47
CA ASN A 557 7.41 -16.19 5.45
C ASN A 557 6.12 -16.72 4.79
N ALA A 558 6.09 -16.85 3.46
CA ALA A 558 4.91 -17.39 2.78
C ALA A 558 4.54 -18.79 3.31
N PRO A 559 3.24 -19.11 3.38
CA PRO A 559 2.78 -20.38 3.90
C PRO A 559 3.24 -21.56 3.02
N PRO A 560 3.16 -22.80 3.54
CA PRO A 560 3.32 -23.99 2.71
C PRO A 560 2.36 -23.95 1.50
N LEU A 561 2.88 -24.22 0.31
CA LEU A 561 2.15 -24.22 -0.96
C LEU A 561 0.90 -25.09 -0.89
N VAL A 562 1.01 -26.26 -0.25
CA VAL A 562 -0.10 -27.19 -0.07
C VAL A 562 -1.29 -26.55 0.65
N GLY A 563 -1.06 -25.62 1.59
CA GLY A 563 -2.14 -24.88 2.27
C GLY A 563 -2.83 -23.85 1.38
N SER A 564 -2.21 -23.45 0.27
CA SER A 564 -2.79 -22.54 -0.73
C SER A 564 -3.57 -23.29 -1.82
N LEU A 565 -3.42 -24.61 -1.94
CA LEU A 565 -4.06 -25.43 -2.97
C LEU A 565 -5.44 -25.91 -2.53
N ALA A 566 -6.37 -26.03 -3.47
CA ALA A 566 -7.61 -26.78 -3.27
C ALA A 566 -7.29 -28.29 -3.13
N GLU A 567 -8.09 -29.03 -2.36
CA GLU A 567 -7.75 -30.41 -1.98
C GLU A 567 -7.41 -31.33 -3.17
N PRO A 568 -8.15 -31.35 -4.30
CA PRO A 568 -7.76 -32.18 -5.45
C PRO A 568 -6.37 -31.82 -6.02
N ALA A 569 -6.03 -30.53 -6.04
CA ALA A 569 -4.73 -30.06 -6.50
C ALA A 569 -3.63 -30.36 -5.48
N ALA A 570 -3.93 -30.23 -4.18
CA ALA A 570 -3.02 -30.59 -3.09
C ALA A 570 -2.70 -32.10 -3.12
N ALA A 571 -3.71 -32.96 -3.29
CA ALA A 571 -3.54 -34.40 -3.42
C ALA A 571 -2.66 -34.77 -4.62
N TYR A 572 -2.95 -34.20 -5.79
CA TYR A 572 -2.14 -34.42 -6.99
C TYR A 572 -0.68 -33.96 -6.80
N PHE A 573 -0.48 -32.81 -6.14
CA PHE A 573 0.85 -32.31 -5.83
C PHE A 573 1.62 -33.27 -4.93
N ARG A 574 1.00 -33.75 -3.83
CA ARG A 574 1.63 -34.70 -2.90
C ARG A 574 1.98 -36.03 -3.57
N GLU A 575 1.09 -36.57 -4.40
CA GLU A 575 1.28 -37.85 -5.10
C GLU A 575 2.51 -37.83 -6.02
N HIS A 576 2.69 -36.74 -6.78
CA HIS A 576 3.73 -36.65 -7.79
C HIS A 576 5.01 -35.95 -7.32
N TRP A 577 5.04 -35.41 -6.09
CA TRP A 577 6.21 -34.73 -5.55
C TRP A 577 7.35 -35.70 -5.24
N ASN A 578 8.49 -35.54 -5.93
CA ASN A 578 9.66 -36.37 -5.69
C ASN A 578 10.54 -35.78 -4.58
N VAL A 579 10.36 -36.27 -3.35
CA VAL A 579 11.12 -35.83 -2.16
C VAL A 579 12.62 -36.07 -2.32
N SER A 580 13.05 -37.20 -2.87
CA SER A 580 14.48 -37.52 -3.03
C SER A 580 15.20 -36.57 -3.97
N ALA A 581 14.54 -36.13 -5.04
CA ALA A 581 15.08 -35.16 -5.97
C ALA A 581 15.01 -33.74 -5.37
N ALA A 582 13.89 -33.40 -4.73
CA ALA A 582 13.65 -32.06 -4.18
C ALA A 582 14.43 -31.74 -2.90
N GLY A 583 14.76 -32.74 -2.08
CA GLY A 583 15.39 -32.55 -0.77
C GLY A 583 14.44 -32.02 0.32
N ILE A 584 13.14 -31.90 0.03
CA ILE A 584 12.13 -31.36 0.94
C ILE A 584 10.78 -32.10 0.76
N PRO A 585 10.04 -32.41 1.84
CA PRO A 585 8.69 -32.97 1.75
C PRO A 585 7.69 -32.01 1.08
N ALA A 586 6.68 -32.54 0.39
CA ALA A 586 5.68 -31.75 -0.32
C ALA A 586 4.99 -30.71 0.59
N ASP A 587 4.59 -31.11 1.81
CA ASP A 587 3.92 -30.24 2.79
C ASP A 587 4.82 -29.17 3.41
N LYS A 588 6.12 -29.17 3.09
CA LYS A 588 7.08 -28.14 3.52
C LYS A 588 7.52 -27.23 2.38
N VAL A 589 7.13 -27.52 1.14
CA VAL A 589 7.38 -26.63 0.00
C VAL A 589 6.61 -25.34 0.23
N LYS A 590 7.32 -24.21 0.25
CA LYS A 590 6.68 -22.89 0.39
C LYS A 590 6.07 -22.41 -0.92
N ARG A 591 5.01 -21.64 -0.80
CA ARG A 591 4.41 -20.89 -1.91
C ARG A 591 5.44 -19.89 -2.48
N PRO A 592 5.76 -19.92 -3.78
CA PRO A 592 6.59 -18.88 -4.39
C PRO A 592 5.92 -17.51 -4.30
N LEU A 593 6.72 -16.46 -4.12
CA LEU A 593 6.22 -15.09 -4.10
C LEU A 593 5.52 -14.75 -5.42
N SER A 594 4.28 -14.29 -5.32
CA SER A 594 3.44 -13.87 -6.45
C SER A 594 2.94 -12.43 -6.27
N PRO A 595 2.52 -11.77 -7.36
CA PRO A 595 1.82 -10.50 -7.28
C PRO A 595 0.54 -10.58 -6.44
N GLY A 596 -0.26 -11.64 -6.58
CA GLY A 596 -1.46 -11.89 -5.80
C GLY A 596 -1.20 -11.94 -4.30
N TYR A 597 -0.04 -12.48 -3.89
CA TYR A 597 0.41 -12.45 -2.50
C TYR A 597 0.76 -11.02 -2.04
N HIS A 598 1.53 -10.25 -2.83
CA HIS A 598 1.82 -8.84 -2.52
C HIS A 598 0.55 -8.00 -2.38
N ALA A 599 -0.39 -8.25 -3.30
CA ALA A 599 -1.68 -7.61 -3.36
C ALA A 599 -2.50 -7.87 -2.10
N ALA A 600 -2.68 -9.14 -1.73
CA ALA A 600 -3.44 -9.50 -0.54
C ALA A 600 -2.76 -9.04 0.76
N LEU A 601 -1.43 -9.12 0.86
CA LEU A 601 -0.70 -8.59 2.00
C LEU A 601 -0.92 -7.09 2.14
N SER A 602 -0.80 -6.34 1.05
CA SER A 602 -1.03 -4.90 1.07
C SER A 602 -2.46 -4.54 1.46
N GLU A 603 -3.45 -5.23 0.92
CA GLU A 603 -4.85 -4.98 1.22
C GLU A 603 -5.16 -5.30 2.69
N ALA A 604 -4.64 -6.41 3.23
CA ALA A 604 -4.81 -6.77 4.64
C ALA A 604 -4.21 -5.72 5.58
N LEU A 605 -2.98 -5.25 5.31
CA LEU A 605 -2.33 -4.20 6.09
C LEU A 605 -3.12 -2.88 6.03
N ALA A 606 -3.54 -2.46 4.83
CA ALA A 606 -4.33 -1.25 4.67
C ALA A 606 -5.67 -1.34 5.42
N ASN A 607 -6.38 -2.46 5.30
CA ASN A 607 -7.66 -2.68 5.97
C ASN A 607 -7.51 -2.69 7.50
N PHE A 608 -6.46 -3.31 8.03
CA PHE A 608 -6.19 -3.28 9.47
C PHE A 608 -5.92 -1.84 9.95
N GLY A 609 -5.02 -1.11 9.29
CA GLY A 609 -4.67 0.26 9.66
C GLY A 609 -5.85 1.24 9.59
N LEU A 610 -6.71 1.10 8.57
CA LEU A 610 -7.86 1.98 8.34
C LEU A 610 -9.06 1.63 9.21
N TYR A 611 -9.40 0.35 9.31
CA TYR A 611 -10.70 -0.07 9.85
C TYR A 611 -10.63 -0.73 11.24
N CYS A 612 -9.46 -1.19 11.68
CA CYS A 612 -9.31 -1.87 12.96
C CYS A 612 -8.64 -0.97 14.00
N VAL A 613 -7.51 -0.33 13.64
CA VAL A 613 -6.65 0.33 14.62
C VAL A 613 -7.36 1.49 15.33
N ARG A 614 -7.92 2.45 14.59
CA ARG A 614 -8.56 3.62 15.19
C ARG A 614 -9.76 3.26 16.07
N PRO A 615 -10.75 2.48 15.61
CA PRO A 615 -11.88 2.10 16.45
C PRO A 615 -11.47 1.40 17.76
N ILE A 616 -10.44 0.54 17.71
CA ILE A 616 -9.92 -0.14 18.90
C ILE A 616 -9.24 0.87 19.83
N VAL A 617 -8.31 1.69 19.31
CA VAL A 617 -7.60 2.69 20.11
C VAL A 617 -8.57 3.66 20.78
N ASP A 618 -9.54 4.17 20.03
CA ASP A 618 -10.56 5.10 20.54
C ASP A 618 -11.45 4.43 21.61
N ALA A 619 -11.75 3.13 21.49
CA ALA A 619 -12.55 2.38 22.48
C ALA A 619 -11.82 2.15 23.82
N PHE A 620 -10.50 2.34 23.85
CA PHE A 620 -9.67 2.27 25.06
C PHE A 620 -9.18 3.66 25.50
N ASP A 621 -9.91 4.72 25.13
CA ASP A 621 -9.62 6.14 25.43
C ASP A 621 -8.26 6.61 24.92
N GLY A 622 -7.76 5.95 23.88
CA GLY A 622 -6.49 6.27 23.24
C GLY A 622 -6.60 7.32 22.15
N GLN A 623 -5.46 7.88 21.79
CA GLN A 623 -5.30 8.81 20.68
C GLN A 623 -4.32 8.23 19.66
N LEU A 624 -4.85 7.84 18.50
CA LEU A 624 -4.06 7.30 17.40
C LEU A 624 -3.23 8.38 16.70
N ILE A 625 -1.91 8.15 16.63
CA ILE A 625 -0.92 9.03 15.99
C ILE A 625 -0.54 8.50 14.60
N TYR A 626 -0.26 7.19 14.48
CA TYR A 626 0.12 6.54 13.23
C TYR A 626 -0.47 5.13 13.14
N ALA A 627 -0.92 4.75 11.93
CA ALA A 627 -1.38 3.40 11.62
C ALA A 627 -0.97 3.05 10.18
N GLY A 628 0.28 2.64 10.02
CA GLY A 628 0.90 2.30 8.73
C GLY A 628 0.54 0.94 8.15
N GLY A 629 -0.44 0.25 8.76
CA GLY A 629 -0.70 -1.16 8.55
C GLY A 629 -0.14 -1.95 9.71
N ASP A 630 1.07 -2.47 9.61
CA ASP A 630 1.73 -3.22 10.68
C ASP A 630 2.25 -2.31 11.81
N ASP A 631 2.74 -1.13 11.45
CA ASP A 631 3.22 -0.14 12.41
C ASP A 631 2.06 0.67 13.02
N VAL A 632 1.96 0.67 14.35
CA VAL A 632 0.95 1.47 15.09
C VAL A 632 1.63 2.30 16.17
N LEU A 633 1.27 3.59 16.24
CA LEU A 633 1.67 4.48 17.33
C LEU A 633 0.45 5.17 17.92
N ALA A 634 0.22 4.98 19.21
CA ALA A 634 -0.87 5.60 19.95
C ALA A 634 -0.45 6.04 21.36
N MET A 635 -1.17 7.00 21.93
CA MET A 635 -1.03 7.39 23.34
C MET A 635 -2.32 7.06 24.08
N LEU A 636 -2.24 6.37 25.21
CA LEU A 636 -3.41 5.89 25.96
C LEU A 636 -3.21 6.10 27.48
N PRO A 637 -4.28 6.07 28.29
CA PRO A 637 -4.17 5.90 29.73
C PRO A 637 -3.36 4.65 30.08
N ALA A 638 -2.49 4.74 31.09
CA ALA A 638 -1.56 3.66 31.41
C ALA A 638 -2.26 2.34 31.74
N ARG A 639 -3.39 2.38 32.45
CA ARG A 639 -4.20 1.19 32.78
C ARG A 639 -4.78 0.46 31.57
N ASN A 640 -5.09 1.15 30.47
CA ASN A 640 -5.78 0.59 29.31
C ASN A 640 -4.81 0.00 28.27
N VAL A 641 -3.51 0.27 28.39
CA VAL A 641 -2.54 -0.04 27.33
C VAL A 641 -2.44 -1.53 27.01
N PHE A 642 -2.50 -2.41 28.02
CA PHE A 642 -2.36 -3.84 27.81
C PHE A 642 -3.60 -4.46 27.17
N ASP A 643 -4.79 -4.02 27.55
CA ASP A 643 -6.04 -4.46 26.92
C ASP A 643 -6.13 -3.96 25.47
N CYS A 644 -5.78 -2.69 25.23
CA CYS A 644 -5.70 -2.15 23.87
C CYS A 644 -4.68 -2.91 23.00
N ALA A 645 -3.49 -3.18 23.56
CA ALA A 645 -2.47 -3.99 22.90
C ALA A 645 -2.97 -5.40 22.56
N GLN A 646 -3.67 -6.05 23.48
CA GLN A 646 -4.24 -7.38 23.27
C GLN A 646 -5.34 -7.35 22.19
N ALA A 647 -6.24 -6.37 22.23
CA ALA A 647 -7.29 -6.19 21.25
C ALA A 647 -6.74 -5.94 19.83
N LEU A 648 -5.73 -5.08 19.69
CA LEU A 648 -5.04 -4.84 18.42
C LEU A 648 -4.37 -6.12 17.89
N GLN A 649 -3.75 -6.93 18.76
CA GLN A 649 -3.14 -8.19 18.37
C GLN A 649 -4.18 -9.21 17.86
N PHE A 650 -5.32 -9.33 18.54
CA PHE A 650 -6.42 -10.19 18.08
C PHE A 650 -6.96 -9.72 16.74
N ALA A 651 -7.14 -8.40 16.57
CA ALA A 651 -7.61 -7.84 15.32
C ALA A 651 -6.60 -8.04 14.18
N PHE A 652 -5.30 -7.87 14.43
CA PHE A 652 -4.25 -8.08 13.44
C PHE A 652 -4.19 -9.53 12.94
N ARG A 653 -4.42 -10.49 13.84
CA ARG A 653 -4.47 -11.92 13.51
C ARG A 653 -5.85 -12.38 13.00
N GLY A 654 -6.87 -11.56 13.18
CA GLY A 654 -8.27 -11.92 12.94
C GLY A 654 -8.71 -13.14 13.75
N VAL A 655 -8.40 -13.21 15.05
CA VAL A 655 -8.75 -14.34 15.93
C VAL A 655 -9.98 -14.01 16.78
N HIS A 656 -10.82 -15.03 17.04
CA HIS A 656 -11.97 -14.88 17.94
C HIS A 656 -11.52 -14.63 19.39
N PRO A 657 -12.06 -13.61 20.10
CA PRO A 657 -11.64 -13.30 21.47
C PRO A 657 -12.03 -14.39 22.49
N ASP A 658 -13.01 -15.24 22.16
CA ASP A 658 -13.40 -16.42 22.97
C ASP A 658 -12.73 -17.74 22.53
N ALA A 659 -11.73 -17.71 21.66
CA ALA A 659 -10.98 -18.93 21.34
C ALA A 659 -10.32 -19.51 22.61
N ALA A 660 -10.24 -20.84 22.72
CA ALA A 660 -9.84 -21.54 23.95
C ALA A 660 -8.50 -21.06 24.54
N ASP A 661 -7.54 -20.72 23.65
CA ASP A 661 -6.20 -20.26 24.02
C ASP A 661 -6.03 -18.73 23.90
N ALA A 662 -7.11 -17.98 23.68
CA ALA A 662 -7.03 -16.53 23.49
C ALA A 662 -6.69 -15.78 24.79
N HIS A 663 -7.24 -16.21 25.92
CA HIS A 663 -7.09 -15.52 27.22
C HIS A 663 -7.44 -14.01 27.17
N ALA A 664 -8.44 -13.61 26.36
CA ALA A 664 -8.90 -12.23 26.30
C ALA A 664 -9.48 -11.77 27.65
N SER A 665 -9.20 -10.53 28.05
CA SER A 665 -9.89 -9.91 29.20
C SER A 665 -11.38 -9.68 28.89
N ALA A 666 -12.20 -9.48 29.92
CA ALA A 666 -13.63 -9.20 29.72
C ALA A 666 -13.85 -7.93 28.89
N GLU A 667 -13.01 -6.92 29.11
CA GLU A 667 -13.06 -5.66 28.39
C GLU A 667 -12.64 -5.81 26.93
N VAL A 668 -11.56 -6.55 26.66
CA VAL A 668 -11.14 -6.86 25.28
C VAL A 668 -12.24 -7.60 24.51
N ARG A 669 -12.90 -8.59 25.14
CA ARG A 669 -14.05 -9.26 24.52
C ARG A 669 -15.16 -8.28 24.18
N ARG A 670 -15.56 -7.43 25.15
CA ARG A 670 -16.62 -6.44 24.98
C ARG A 670 -16.32 -5.53 23.80
N VAL A 671 -15.14 -4.90 23.77
CA VAL A 671 -14.73 -3.98 22.70
C VAL A 671 -14.68 -4.67 21.34
N LEU A 672 -14.02 -5.82 21.24
CA LEU A 672 -13.91 -6.53 19.95
C LEU A 672 -15.28 -7.00 19.45
N GLN A 673 -16.16 -7.47 20.33
CA GLN A 673 -17.52 -7.87 19.96
C GLN A 673 -18.43 -6.68 19.64
N GLU A 674 -18.14 -5.47 20.09
CA GLU A 674 -18.84 -4.25 19.69
C GLU A 674 -18.43 -3.78 18.29
N ILE A 675 -17.15 -3.92 17.94
CA ILE A 675 -16.58 -3.48 16.66
C ILE A 675 -16.84 -4.51 15.56
N PHE A 676 -16.63 -5.79 15.84
CA PHE A 676 -16.64 -6.87 14.86
C PHE A 676 -17.82 -7.84 15.04
N ASP A 677 -18.30 -8.38 13.92
CA ASP A 677 -19.28 -9.45 13.84
C ASP A 677 -18.57 -10.80 13.79
N TYR A 678 -18.71 -11.57 14.87
CA TYR A 678 -18.13 -12.90 15.00
C TYR A 678 -19.12 -14.04 14.72
N THR A 679 -20.37 -13.77 14.34
CA THR A 679 -21.41 -14.79 14.14
C THR A 679 -21.07 -15.82 13.05
N ARG A 680 -20.19 -15.45 12.11
CA ARG A 680 -19.71 -16.29 10.99
C ARG A 680 -18.18 -16.22 10.87
N HIS A 681 -17.50 -16.10 12.00
CA HIS A 681 -16.07 -15.87 12.04
C HIS A 681 -15.27 -17.05 11.49
N VAL A 682 -14.20 -16.71 10.78
CA VAL A 682 -13.13 -17.61 10.38
C VAL A 682 -11.84 -16.92 10.80
N ASP A 683 -10.94 -17.64 11.48
CA ASP A 683 -9.66 -17.08 11.89
C ASP A 683 -8.91 -16.51 10.66
N GLY A 684 -8.28 -15.34 10.84
CA GLY A 684 -7.67 -14.57 9.75
C GLY A 684 -8.64 -13.64 9.02
N PHE A 685 -9.96 -13.70 9.30
CA PHE A 685 -10.96 -12.86 8.65
C PHE A 685 -11.86 -12.15 9.66
N LEU A 686 -11.93 -10.82 9.56
CA LEU A 686 -12.81 -9.99 10.38
C LEU A 686 -13.93 -9.39 9.53
N THR A 687 -15.11 -9.33 10.12
CA THR A 687 -16.25 -8.60 9.57
C THR A 687 -16.57 -7.45 10.50
N LEU A 688 -16.56 -6.22 10.01
CA LEU A 688 -17.03 -5.07 10.79
C LEU A 688 -18.53 -5.20 11.03
N ARG A 689 -19.00 -4.89 12.24
CA ARG A 689 -20.45 -4.76 12.45
C ARG A 689 -20.99 -3.62 11.60
N LYS A 690 -22.17 -3.82 11.01
CA LYS A 690 -22.96 -2.73 10.45
C LYS A 690 -23.40 -1.81 11.60
N THR A 691 -22.64 -0.76 11.85
CA THR A 691 -23.05 0.30 12.79
C THR A 691 -23.96 1.28 12.08
N GLU A 692 -25.01 1.77 12.74
CA GLU A 692 -25.88 2.88 12.25
C GLU A 692 -25.07 4.14 11.86
N ARG A 693 -23.83 4.29 12.36
CA ARG A 693 -22.88 5.36 11.97
C ARG A 693 -22.43 5.32 10.51
N ALA A 694 -22.63 4.22 9.78
CA ALA A 694 -22.30 4.13 8.36
C ALA A 694 -23.41 4.66 7.43
N ASP A 695 -24.62 4.90 7.94
CA ASP A 695 -25.79 5.37 7.18
C ASP A 695 -26.08 6.88 7.35
N VAL A 696 -25.15 7.65 7.94
CA VAL A 696 -25.25 9.12 7.96
C VAL A 696 -24.90 9.66 6.57
N GLY A 697 -25.88 9.54 5.68
CA GLY A 697 -25.87 9.94 4.26
C GLY A 697 -27.25 9.77 3.63
N ARG A 698 -28.09 8.87 4.16
CA ARG A 698 -29.50 8.78 3.76
C ARG A 698 -30.40 9.58 4.69
N GLY A 699 -30.36 10.90 4.54
CA GLY A 699 -31.27 11.83 5.19
C GLY A 699 -31.52 13.05 4.31
N SER A 700 -32.68 13.03 3.64
CA SER A 700 -33.31 14.02 2.75
C SER A 700 -32.65 14.30 1.40
#